data_AF-A0A9U5C5V4-F1
#
_entry.id   AF-A0A9U5C5V4-F1
#
_cell.length_a   1.000
_cell.length_b   1.000
_cell.length_c   1.000
_cell.angle_alpha   90.00
_cell.angle_beta   90.00
_cell.angle_gamma   90.00
#
_symmetry.space_group_name_H-M   'P 1'
#
loop_
_entity.id
_entity.type
_entity.pdbx_description
1 polymer ?
#
loop_
_entity_poly.entity_id
_entity_poly.type
_entity_poly.pdbx_seq_one_letter_code
_entity_poly.pdbx_strand_id
1 'polypeptide(L)'
;MNGSVEPASPATTGLQVRSRSAFVRDSVELLSSMRFAISVLTVIAIASVIGTVIQQNQPPINYLNQFGPFWAELFKAVGLTALYTTGWFYVLLTFLVISTTLCIIRNAPRFLRDMRDMRDRVRENSLRAFHHRIEGEGALAPTEIVRRAVALLRARGFKAVVREGQPPVGGSYAASAAGAPEGGGAEAGSIQAGPVVPGQTFLIAAKAGSANRLGYIAAHAAIVVMAVGYLLDTNLPIRMQMWFSGKAPIQSATTVSEVPASARFGPANLSFRGDVLIPEGEASDVAVVPYRDALFLQDLPFSIALKKFSVAYYPTGMPREFKSEVVVTDKDTGAQREAEIKVNEPLIHRGTAIYQSSFEDGGSRLKLVGWPMRGARAYTFDFAGEVGQSAKLGRSGAADTDAYQVEFSGFRAINVENLADGGEDAADTEKRFQDHVAAVVSSTTRGDKSKNLHNVGPSVQYKLRDKAGQAREFSNYMLPIELEGRRWFLAGVRDTPGEPFRYLRIPADDDMTVREFMRLRAAVQDPELRRAAAERFATRSFGQAGGGDAQLRAPLQASAERALEAFARQGFQSVADFIQHNVPEAEREKAAGVFIKILDGGMWELWQLARERDKLAPSPADREHGEWLSAAVRAVSDAAFYNAPVLLMLDSFEQRQASVFQVTRAPGKNIVYLGCLLLVIGVFSMFYIRERRVWCWVAPGANGGGRLLMAMSATRRSLDFEREFATLSGQLAGATGIAAHPAEGVHRVGSAGDAASVAGAASAGETGSAAGDAAPAPAASPAAPSDGTAGAVNPAGGNRAGAESADGKH
;
A
#
# COMPACT_ATOMS: atom_id res chain seq x y z
N MET A 1 52.47 39.25 14.38
CA MET A 1 51.15 38.88 14.90
C MET A 1 50.45 37.99 13.88
N ASN A 2 50.33 36.70 14.21
CA ASN A 2 49.74 35.66 13.39
C ASN A 2 48.24 35.91 13.19
N GLY A 3 47.84 36.26 11.97
CA GLY A 3 46.45 36.24 11.53
C GLY A 3 46.17 34.97 10.75
N SER A 4 45.99 33.86 11.46
CA SER A 4 45.32 32.67 10.89
C SER A 4 43.90 33.08 10.52
N VAL A 5 43.67 33.39 9.24
CA VAL A 5 42.32 33.48 8.70
C VAL A 5 41.81 32.05 8.61
N GLU A 6 41.31 31.54 9.73
CA GLU A 6 40.36 30.43 9.69
C GLU A 6 39.21 30.83 8.76
N PRO A 7 38.71 29.91 7.92
CA PRO A 7 37.46 30.16 7.24
C PRO A 7 36.40 30.34 8.32
N ALA A 8 35.90 31.56 8.50
CA ALA A 8 34.87 31.88 9.49
C ALA A 8 33.83 30.77 9.51
N SER A 9 33.79 30.01 10.62
CA SER A 9 32.80 28.97 10.87
C SER A 9 31.43 29.53 10.52
N PRO A 10 30.57 28.79 9.80
CA PRO A 10 29.22 29.27 9.53
C PRO A 10 28.59 29.59 10.88
N ALA A 11 28.29 30.87 11.11
CA ALA A 11 27.72 31.33 12.36
C ALA A 11 26.44 30.51 12.61
N THR A 12 26.43 29.71 13.67
CA THR A 12 25.31 28.85 14.06
C THR A 12 24.13 29.66 14.61
N THR A 13 24.36 30.95 14.88
CA THR A 13 23.38 31.97 15.27
C THR A 13 22.56 32.44 14.07
N GLY A 14 21.29 32.77 14.29
CA GLY A 14 20.34 33.15 13.25
C GLY A 14 20.54 34.55 12.65
N LEU A 15 19.56 34.97 11.86
CA LEU A 15 19.48 36.23 11.14
C LEU A 15 19.00 37.33 12.09
N GLN A 16 19.86 38.31 12.37
CA GLN A 16 19.53 39.43 13.23
C GLN A 16 18.83 40.52 12.42
N VAL A 17 17.51 40.65 12.60
CA VAL A 17 16.70 41.70 11.97
C VAL A 17 16.66 42.93 12.86
N ARG A 18 16.82 44.12 12.27
CA ARG A 18 16.52 45.39 12.95
C ARG A 18 15.00 45.59 13.02
N SER A 19 14.35 44.90 13.98
CA SER A 19 12.94 45.09 14.32
C SER A 19 12.82 45.82 15.66
N ARG A 20 11.77 46.65 15.81
CA ARG A 20 11.44 47.30 17.09
C ARG A 20 10.87 46.30 18.10
N SER A 21 10.34 45.16 17.65
CA SER A 21 9.82 44.10 18.52
C SER A 21 10.90 43.06 18.83
N ALA A 22 11.20 42.88 20.13
CA ALA A 22 12.13 41.86 20.61
C ALA A 22 11.68 40.44 20.19
N PHE A 23 10.38 40.16 20.30
CA PHE A 23 9.80 38.86 19.92
C PHE A 23 10.04 38.51 18.44
N VAL A 24 9.87 39.48 17.53
CA VAL A 24 10.08 39.25 16.09
C VAL A 24 11.55 38.98 15.79
N ARG A 25 12.45 39.74 16.42
CA ARG A 25 13.90 39.55 16.24
C ARG A 25 14.33 38.17 16.73
N ASP A 26 13.93 37.80 17.94
CA ASP A 26 14.36 36.55 18.58
C ASP A 26 13.74 35.32 17.86
N SER A 27 12.50 35.45 17.36
CA SER A 27 11.84 34.41 16.56
C SER A 27 12.52 34.21 15.20
N VAL A 28 12.89 35.28 14.50
CA VAL A 28 13.61 35.17 13.22
C VAL A 28 15.00 34.59 13.45
N GLU A 29 15.68 34.94 14.54
CA GLU A 29 16.97 34.37 14.91
C GLU A 29 16.87 32.86 15.19
N LEU A 30 15.87 32.42 15.96
CA LEU A 30 15.64 30.99 16.21
C LEU A 30 15.32 30.23 14.91
N LEU A 31 14.35 30.72 14.14
CA LEU A 31 13.88 30.04 12.92
C LEU A 31 14.96 29.98 11.83
N SER A 32 15.88 30.93 11.77
CA SER A 32 16.97 30.94 10.79
C SER A 32 18.26 30.27 11.29
N SER A 33 18.24 29.61 12.46
CA SER A 33 19.37 28.83 12.96
C SER A 33 19.44 27.45 12.30
N MET A 34 20.63 27.09 11.85
CA MET A 34 20.90 25.74 11.31
C MET A 34 20.69 24.64 12.35
N ARG A 35 20.91 24.93 13.63
CA ARG A 35 20.71 23.98 14.73
C ARG A 35 19.22 23.65 14.90
N PHE A 36 18.38 24.67 14.83
CA PHE A 36 16.93 24.51 14.91
C PHE A 36 16.41 23.63 13.76
N ALA A 37 16.84 23.89 12.51
CA ALA A 37 16.45 23.09 11.36
C ALA A 37 16.80 21.59 11.53
N ILE A 38 18.03 21.30 12.00
CA ILE A 38 18.49 19.93 12.25
C ILE A 38 17.65 19.27 13.36
N SER A 39 17.37 19.98 14.45
CA SER A 39 16.52 19.46 15.53
C SER A 39 15.11 19.11 15.04
N VAL A 40 14.47 19.99 14.27
CA VAL A 40 13.14 19.74 13.69
C VAL A 40 13.17 18.54 12.75
N LEU A 41 14.19 18.44 11.89
CA LEU A 41 14.37 17.30 10.99
C LEU A 41 14.51 15.98 11.76
N THR A 42 15.29 15.96 12.85
CA THR A 42 15.45 14.77 13.70
C THR A 42 14.13 14.34 14.33
N VAL A 43 13.33 15.29 14.84
CA VAL A 43 12.01 14.97 15.40
C VAL A 43 11.07 14.39 14.33
N ILE A 44 11.05 14.97 13.13
CA ILE A 44 10.27 14.45 11.99
C ILE A 44 10.74 13.03 11.62
N ALA A 45 12.05 12.77 11.62
CA ALA A 45 12.60 11.44 11.33
C ALA A 45 12.15 10.40 12.37
N ILE A 46 12.24 10.72 13.67
CA ILE A 46 11.78 9.84 14.76
C ILE A 46 10.28 9.57 14.63
N ALA A 47 9.48 10.62 14.41
CA ALA A 47 8.04 10.48 14.18
C ALA A 47 7.76 9.54 12.98
N SER A 48 8.47 9.72 11.87
CA SER A 48 8.30 8.91 10.66
C SER A 48 8.64 7.43 10.88
N VAL A 49 9.66 7.13 11.70
CA VAL A 49 9.98 5.75 12.11
C VAL A 49 8.83 5.14 12.90
N ILE A 50 8.28 5.87 13.88
CA ILE A 50 7.12 5.41 14.67
C ILE A 50 5.91 5.14 13.76
N GLY A 51 5.63 6.05 12.82
CA GLY A 51 4.53 5.89 11.85
C GLY A 51 4.72 4.74 10.86
N THR A 52 5.95 4.23 10.71
CA THR A 52 6.23 3.03 9.91
C THR A 52 5.96 1.75 10.70
N VAL A 53 6.22 1.77 12.02
CA VAL A 53 5.96 0.64 12.92
C VAL A 53 4.46 0.48 13.18
N ILE A 54 3.75 1.59 13.40
CA ILE A 54 2.30 1.60 13.58
C ILE A 54 1.65 1.73 12.21
N GLN A 55 1.02 0.68 11.71
CA GLN A 55 0.33 0.74 10.42
C GLN A 55 -0.74 1.83 10.44
N GLN A 56 -0.81 2.63 9.37
CA GLN A 56 -1.65 3.83 9.32
C GLN A 56 -3.06 3.52 8.79
N ASN A 57 -4.07 4.22 9.29
CA ASN A 57 -5.48 4.14 8.86
C ASN A 57 -6.11 2.73 8.85
N GLN A 58 -5.71 1.86 9.79
CA GLN A 58 -6.33 0.54 9.95
C GLN A 58 -7.70 0.64 10.66
N PRO A 59 -8.58 -0.37 10.52
CA PRO A 59 -9.78 -0.47 11.34
C PRO A 59 -9.46 -0.40 12.85
N PRO A 60 -10.28 0.28 13.67
CA PRO A 60 -10.05 0.44 15.10
C PRO A 60 -9.82 -0.89 15.84
N ILE A 61 -10.51 -1.95 15.41
CA ILE A 61 -10.41 -3.30 15.99
C ILE A 61 -9.01 -3.90 15.84
N ASN A 62 -8.30 -3.58 14.74
CA ASN A 62 -6.95 -4.08 14.51
C ASN A 62 -5.97 -3.49 15.52
N TYR A 63 -6.07 -2.19 15.80
CA TYR A 63 -5.27 -1.55 16.84
C TYR A 63 -5.60 -2.10 18.23
N LEU A 64 -6.88 -2.36 18.51
CA LEU A 64 -7.33 -2.93 19.77
C LEU A 64 -6.77 -4.34 19.97
N ASN A 65 -6.83 -5.19 18.94
CA ASN A 65 -6.33 -6.56 18.98
C ASN A 65 -4.80 -6.61 19.09
N GLN A 66 -4.09 -5.69 18.43
CA GLN A 66 -2.63 -5.69 18.39
C GLN A 66 -1.98 -5.06 19.63
N PHE A 67 -2.56 -3.99 20.18
CA PHE A 67 -1.93 -3.19 21.25
C PHE A 67 -2.74 -3.13 22.54
N GLY A 68 -3.98 -3.61 22.56
CA GLY A 68 -4.89 -3.53 23.69
C GLY A 68 -5.58 -2.15 23.82
N PRO A 69 -6.59 -2.03 24.71
CA PRO A 69 -7.46 -0.85 24.81
C PRO A 69 -6.70 0.45 25.10
N PHE A 70 -5.80 0.41 26.08
CA PHE A 70 -5.06 1.59 26.54
C PHE A 70 -4.19 2.20 25.44
N TRP A 71 -3.36 1.39 24.77
CA TRP A 71 -2.45 1.88 23.73
C TRP A 71 -3.19 2.29 22.47
N ALA A 72 -4.25 1.57 22.09
CA ALA A 72 -5.09 1.94 20.95
C ALA A 72 -5.72 3.34 21.14
N GLU A 73 -6.24 3.63 22.35
CA GLU A 73 -6.78 4.95 22.68
C GLU A 73 -5.69 6.02 22.71
N LEU A 74 -4.52 5.74 23.31
CA LEU A 74 -3.41 6.69 23.33
C LEU A 74 -2.93 7.05 21.92
N PHE A 75 -2.75 6.04 21.06
CA PHE A 75 -2.35 6.25 19.67
C PHE A 75 -3.39 7.06 18.89
N LYS A 76 -4.68 6.80 19.12
CA LYS A 76 -5.77 7.59 18.54
C LYS A 76 -5.74 9.04 19.05
N ALA A 77 -5.55 9.25 20.35
CA ALA A 77 -5.56 10.57 20.99
C ALA A 77 -4.38 11.46 20.53
N VAL A 78 -3.18 10.88 20.42
CA VAL A 78 -1.97 11.57 19.93
C VAL A 78 -1.98 11.72 18.40
N GLY A 79 -2.81 10.95 17.70
CA GLY A 79 -2.92 10.94 16.23
C GLY A 79 -1.81 10.14 15.54
N LEU A 80 -1.29 9.09 16.19
CA LEU A 80 -0.27 8.19 15.62
C LEU A 80 -0.84 7.18 14.62
N THR A 81 -2.14 6.92 14.67
CA THR A 81 -2.86 6.07 13.69
C THR A 81 -2.99 6.74 12.31
N ALA A 82 -2.83 8.07 12.25
CA ALA A 82 -2.89 8.88 11.04
C ALA A 82 -1.81 9.99 11.07
N LEU A 83 -0.60 9.64 11.48
CA LEU A 83 0.53 10.52 11.81
C LEU A 83 0.74 11.64 10.78
N TYR A 84 0.84 11.26 9.51
CA TYR A 84 1.17 12.16 8.39
C TYR A 84 0.12 13.23 8.12
N THR A 85 -1.07 13.08 8.69
CA THR A 85 -2.18 14.03 8.58
C THR A 85 -2.49 14.75 9.89
N THR A 86 -1.76 14.46 10.96
CA THR A 86 -1.98 15.03 12.29
C THR A 86 -1.44 16.47 12.39
N GLY A 87 -2.12 17.30 13.19
CA GLY A 87 -1.83 18.74 13.27
C GLY A 87 -0.40 19.08 13.67
N TRP A 88 0.14 18.40 14.69
CA TRP A 88 1.51 18.66 15.14
C TRP A 88 2.56 18.28 14.09
N PHE A 89 2.31 17.27 13.26
CA PHE A 89 3.21 16.89 12.17
C PHE A 89 3.28 18.00 11.10
N TYR A 90 2.14 18.60 10.75
CA TYR A 90 2.12 19.77 9.86
C TYR A 90 2.85 20.98 10.45
N VAL A 91 2.76 21.19 11.76
CA VAL A 91 3.50 22.28 12.45
C VAL A 91 5.01 22.05 12.32
N LEU A 92 5.49 20.84 12.57
CA LEU A 92 6.91 20.49 12.39
C LEU A 92 7.35 20.71 10.94
N LEU A 93 6.57 20.23 9.96
CA LEU A 93 6.91 20.39 8.56
C LEU A 93 6.91 21.86 8.12
N THR A 94 5.96 22.66 8.62
CA THR A 94 5.89 24.11 8.35
C THR A 94 7.11 24.82 8.94
N PHE A 95 7.51 24.49 10.17
CA PHE A 95 8.73 25.05 10.76
C PHE A 95 9.99 24.65 9.99
N LEU A 96 10.07 23.40 9.53
CA LEU A 96 11.17 22.95 8.68
C LEU A 96 11.23 23.77 7.38
N VAL A 97 10.11 23.98 6.70
CA VAL A 97 10.02 24.78 5.47
C VAL A 97 10.45 26.22 5.71
N ILE A 98 9.92 26.87 6.75
CA ILE A 98 10.28 28.26 7.09
C ILE A 98 11.77 28.37 7.40
N SER A 99 12.28 27.46 8.23
CA SER A 99 13.67 27.49 8.67
C SER A 99 14.65 27.27 7.53
N THR A 100 14.43 26.23 6.72
CA THR A 100 15.26 25.93 5.56
C THR A 100 15.19 27.04 4.50
N THR A 101 14.02 27.64 4.28
CA THR A 101 13.85 28.80 3.39
C THR A 101 14.68 29.99 3.88
N LEU A 102 14.60 30.34 5.17
CA LEU A 102 15.39 31.44 5.75
C LEU A 102 16.90 31.16 5.66
N CYS A 103 17.32 29.92 5.85
CA CYS A 103 18.72 29.51 5.68
C CYS A 103 19.20 29.69 4.23
N ILE A 104 18.37 29.35 3.24
CA ILE A 104 18.69 29.56 1.81
C ILE A 104 18.80 31.06 1.52
N ILE A 105 17.81 31.86 1.93
CA ILE A 105 17.79 33.32 1.69
C ILE A 105 19.03 33.99 2.28
N ARG A 106 19.46 33.58 3.48
CA ARG A 106 20.65 34.13 4.15
C ARG A 106 21.96 33.75 3.44
N ASN A 107 22.11 32.48 3.08
CA ASN A 107 23.40 31.94 2.64
C ASN A 107 23.62 32.03 1.13
N ALA A 108 22.55 31.95 0.33
CA ALA A 108 22.64 31.99 -1.14
C ALA A 108 23.39 33.23 -1.67
N PRO A 109 23.17 34.47 -1.19
CA PRO A 109 23.89 35.65 -1.67
C PRO A 109 25.39 35.60 -1.38
N ARG A 110 25.81 34.98 -0.26
CA ARG A 110 27.23 34.78 0.05
C ARG A 110 27.83 33.77 -0.91
N PHE A 111 27.19 32.62 -1.13
CA PHE A 111 27.67 31.61 -2.07
C PHE A 111 27.78 32.15 -3.50
N LEU A 112 26.80 32.94 -3.95
CA LEU A 112 26.84 33.59 -5.27
C LEU A 112 27.99 34.61 -5.39
N ARG A 113 28.31 35.32 -4.31
CA ARG A 113 29.49 36.21 -4.26
C ARG A 113 30.80 35.43 -4.26
N ASP A 114 30.92 34.37 -3.47
CA ASP A 114 32.10 33.50 -3.42
C ASP A 114 32.36 32.78 -4.75
N MET A 115 31.28 32.44 -5.48
CA MET A 115 31.36 31.91 -6.85
C MET A 115 31.98 32.92 -7.83
N ARG A 116 31.82 34.22 -7.59
CA ARG A 116 32.41 35.30 -8.39
C ARG A 116 33.81 35.70 -7.89
N ASP A 117 34.11 35.51 -6.60
CA ASP A 117 35.40 35.84 -6.01
C ASP A 117 36.54 34.94 -6.51
N MET A 118 37.53 35.55 -7.17
CA MET A 118 38.72 34.87 -7.68
C MET A 118 39.84 34.75 -6.65
N ARG A 119 39.74 35.43 -5.49
CA ARG A 119 40.82 35.57 -4.50
C ARG A 119 42.13 35.99 -5.18
N ASP A 120 42.10 37.16 -5.80
CA ASP A 120 43.19 37.76 -6.57
C ASP A 120 44.11 38.66 -5.72
N ARG A 121 43.99 38.60 -4.38
CA ARG A 121 44.80 39.38 -3.41
C ARG A 121 45.63 38.47 -2.49
N VAL A 122 46.33 37.49 -3.07
CA VAL A 122 47.18 36.57 -2.32
C VAL A 122 48.63 37.07 -2.35
N ARG A 123 49.31 37.07 -1.19
CA ARG A 123 50.72 37.46 -1.07
C ARG A 123 51.63 36.27 -1.32
N GLU A 124 52.84 36.51 -1.82
CA GLU A 124 53.86 35.48 -2.10
C GLU A 124 54.12 34.57 -0.88
N ASN A 125 54.34 35.14 0.31
CA ASN A 125 54.58 34.36 1.53
C ASN A 125 53.42 33.44 1.91
N SER A 126 52.19 33.80 1.56
CA SER A 126 51.01 32.96 1.79
C SER A 126 50.95 31.78 0.83
N LEU A 127 51.46 31.92 -0.40
CA LEU A 127 51.55 30.81 -1.37
C LEU A 127 52.59 29.77 -0.95
N ARG A 128 53.68 30.22 -0.32
CA ARG A 128 54.71 29.33 0.26
C ARG A 128 54.19 28.47 1.41
N ALA A 129 53.11 28.88 2.06
CA ALA A 129 52.47 28.11 3.14
C ALA A 129 51.56 26.97 2.62
N PHE A 130 51.28 26.89 1.31
CA PHE A 130 50.49 25.77 0.77
C PHE A 130 51.31 24.49 0.68
N HIS A 131 50.68 23.36 1.02
CA HIS A 131 51.29 22.03 0.90
C HIS A 131 51.58 21.64 -0.57
N HIS A 132 50.65 21.94 -1.48
CA HIS A 132 50.82 21.67 -2.92
C HIS A 132 51.32 22.92 -3.62
N ARG A 133 52.65 23.07 -3.63
CA ARG A 133 53.34 24.16 -4.29
C ARG A 133 54.54 23.67 -5.09
N ILE A 134 54.83 24.39 -6.17
CA ILE A 134 56.07 24.26 -6.94
C ILE A 134 56.69 25.64 -7.11
N GLU A 135 58.01 25.73 -7.02
CA GLU A 135 58.78 26.94 -7.29
C GLU A 135 59.91 26.58 -8.26
N GLY A 136 60.23 27.51 -9.16
CA GLY A 136 61.35 27.35 -10.08
C GLY A 136 61.68 28.64 -10.81
N GLU A 137 62.86 28.68 -11.43
CA GLU A 137 63.32 29.77 -12.28
C GLU A 137 63.56 29.27 -13.71
N GLY A 138 63.42 30.16 -14.70
CA GLY A 138 63.65 29.83 -16.09
C GLY A 138 64.07 31.04 -16.92
N ALA A 139 64.48 30.78 -18.16
CA ALA A 139 65.07 31.78 -19.05
C ALA A 139 64.05 32.72 -19.72
N LEU A 140 62.75 32.41 -19.66
CA LEU A 140 61.70 33.25 -20.24
C LEU A 140 61.45 34.51 -19.40
N ALA A 141 61.13 35.62 -20.07
CA ALA A 141 60.72 36.85 -19.39
C ALA A 141 59.39 36.64 -18.61
N PRO A 142 59.20 37.32 -17.46
CA PRO A 142 57.98 37.23 -16.65
C PRO A 142 56.67 37.38 -17.43
N THR A 143 56.62 38.28 -18.41
CA THR A 143 55.42 38.53 -19.23
C THR A 143 55.07 37.38 -20.16
N GLU A 144 56.08 36.68 -20.70
CA GLU A 144 55.87 35.51 -21.56
C GLU A 144 55.44 34.28 -20.73
N ILE A 145 55.99 34.13 -19.52
CA ILE A 145 55.55 33.12 -18.54
C ILE A 145 54.06 33.33 -18.22
N VAL A 146 53.64 34.57 -17.96
CA VAL A 146 52.24 34.89 -17.65
C VAL A 146 51.31 34.57 -18.83
N ARG A 147 51.70 34.95 -20.05
CA ARG A 147 50.92 34.66 -21.27
C ARG A 147 50.69 33.17 -21.46
N ARG A 148 51.75 32.36 -21.35
CA ARG A 148 51.69 30.90 -21.54
C ARG A 148 50.95 30.19 -20.42
N ALA A 149 51.15 30.62 -19.17
CA ALA A 149 50.43 30.08 -18.01
C ALA A 149 48.92 30.33 -18.11
N VAL A 150 48.50 31.55 -18.47
CA VAL A 150 47.07 31.88 -18.66
C VAL A 150 46.45 31.08 -19.80
N ALA A 151 47.16 30.94 -20.94
CA ALA A 151 46.69 30.15 -22.07
C ALA A 151 46.47 28.68 -21.70
N LEU A 152 47.42 28.07 -20.99
CA LEU A 152 47.32 26.69 -20.50
C LEU A 152 46.15 26.51 -19.52
N LEU A 153 46.02 27.43 -18.55
CA LEU A 153 44.95 27.36 -17.55
C LEU A 153 43.57 27.49 -18.21
N ARG A 154 43.41 28.38 -19.19
CA ARG A 154 42.17 28.50 -19.97
C ARG A 154 41.89 27.25 -20.81
N ALA A 155 42.90 26.67 -21.45
CA ALA A 155 42.76 25.42 -22.21
C ALA A 155 42.33 24.24 -21.30
N ARG A 156 42.68 24.28 -20.01
CA ARG A 156 42.25 23.33 -18.98
C ARG A 156 40.92 23.67 -18.30
N GLY A 157 40.19 24.65 -18.82
CA GLY A 157 38.84 25.02 -18.34
C GLY A 157 38.85 25.92 -17.10
N PHE A 158 39.98 26.53 -16.72
CA PHE A 158 40.02 27.52 -15.66
C PHE A 158 39.68 28.91 -16.18
N LYS A 159 38.85 29.63 -15.40
CA LYS A 159 38.74 31.08 -15.54
C LYS A 159 39.92 31.72 -14.83
N ALA A 160 40.76 32.47 -15.56
CA ALA A 160 41.99 33.06 -15.04
C ALA A 160 41.97 34.60 -15.14
N VAL A 161 42.41 35.26 -14.06
CA VAL A 161 42.58 36.71 -13.91
C VAL A 161 44.04 37.00 -13.58
N VAL A 162 44.61 38.04 -14.18
CA VAL A 162 45.99 38.50 -13.93
C VAL A 162 45.94 39.81 -13.16
N ARG A 163 46.79 39.96 -12.15
CA ARG A 163 47.01 41.19 -11.40
C ARG A 163 48.50 41.49 -11.28
N GLU A 164 48.85 42.77 -11.19
CA GLU A 164 50.20 43.19 -10.81
C GLU A 164 50.41 42.87 -9.33
N GLY A 165 51.55 42.24 -9.02
CA GLY A 165 51.95 41.86 -7.68
C GLY A 165 52.58 43.04 -6.94
N GLN A 166 52.27 43.15 -5.65
CA GLN A 166 52.83 44.19 -4.80
C GLN A 166 54.27 43.80 -4.38
N PRO A 167 55.25 44.73 -4.41
CA PRO A 167 56.65 44.40 -4.15
C PRO A 167 56.85 43.81 -2.75
N PRO A 168 57.83 42.91 -2.56
CA PRO A 168 58.11 42.29 -1.27
C PRO A 168 58.49 43.36 -0.23
N VAL A 169 57.80 43.36 0.91
CA VAL A 169 58.13 44.22 2.05
C VAL A 169 59.34 43.61 2.77
N GLY A 170 60.53 44.17 2.51
CA GLY A 170 61.78 43.74 3.13
C GLY A 170 63.01 44.14 2.32
N GLY A 171 63.34 45.43 2.32
CA GLY A 171 64.53 45.99 1.68
C GLY A 171 64.33 47.49 1.49
N SER A 172 65.05 48.32 2.24
CA SER A 172 64.92 49.77 2.16
C SER A 172 65.38 50.28 0.79
N TYR A 173 64.44 50.74 -0.03
CA TYR A 173 64.67 51.86 -0.93
C TYR A 173 63.53 52.85 -0.73
N ALA A 174 63.87 53.99 -0.17
CA ALA A 174 62.96 55.12 -0.05
C ALA A 174 62.67 55.64 -1.47
N ALA A 175 61.40 55.65 -1.86
CA ALA A 175 60.90 56.54 -2.90
C ALA A 175 59.45 56.91 -2.57
N SER A 176 59.33 58.11 -1.97
CA SER A 176 58.26 59.10 -2.09
C SER A 176 56.88 58.65 -2.59
N ALA A 177 55.90 58.82 -1.71
CA ALA A 177 54.47 58.79 -2.01
C ALA A 177 54.04 59.87 -3.02
N ALA A 178 53.03 59.55 -3.84
CA ALA A 178 51.92 60.44 -4.17
C ALA A 178 50.81 59.69 -4.95
N GLY A 179 49.56 59.80 -4.48
CA GLY A 179 48.36 59.73 -5.31
C GLY A 179 47.68 58.37 -5.49
N ALA A 180 46.65 58.11 -4.69
CA ALA A 180 45.58 57.18 -5.07
C ALA A 180 44.76 57.76 -6.25
N PRO A 181 44.06 56.91 -7.01
CA PRO A 181 42.63 57.15 -7.12
C PRO A 181 41.77 55.90 -6.87
N GLU A 182 40.56 56.20 -6.40
CA GLU A 182 39.45 55.30 -6.13
C GLU A 182 38.82 54.74 -7.42
N GLY A 183 38.14 53.59 -7.26
CA GLY A 183 36.90 53.28 -7.98
C GLY A 183 37.00 52.89 -9.46
N GLY A 184 36.74 51.61 -9.77
CA GLY A 184 36.39 51.20 -11.14
C GLY A 184 36.54 49.71 -11.38
N GLY A 185 35.44 48.97 -11.36
CA GLY A 185 35.40 47.61 -11.90
C GLY A 185 35.50 47.67 -13.42
N ALA A 186 36.63 47.27 -13.98
CA ALA A 186 36.79 47.11 -15.42
C ALA A 186 36.44 45.67 -15.83
N GLU A 187 35.51 45.56 -16.78
CA GLU A 187 35.21 44.34 -17.54
C GLU A 187 36.43 43.81 -18.28
N ALA A 188 36.36 42.53 -18.67
CA ALA A 188 37.40 41.78 -19.36
C ALA A 188 37.76 42.38 -20.73
N GLY A 189 38.62 43.40 -20.74
CA GLY A 189 39.31 43.89 -21.92
C GLY A 189 40.53 43.03 -22.23
N SER A 190 40.70 42.71 -23.51
CA SER A 190 41.92 42.17 -24.09
C SER A 190 43.16 42.89 -23.55
N ILE A 191 44.13 42.15 -23.04
CA ILE A 191 45.44 42.70 -22.65
C ILE A 191 46.11 43.24 -23.91
N GLN A 192 46.04 44.56 -24.12
CA GLN A 192 47.04 45.24 -24.94
C GLN A 192 48.33 45.29 -24.12
N ALA A 193 49.42 44.82 -24.73
CA ALA A 193 50.75 44.86 -24.13
C ALA A 193 51.20 46.32 -23.97
N GLY A 194 51.01 46.89 -22.78
CA GLY A 194 51.69 48.13 -22.38
C GLY A 194 53.19 47.89 -22.15
N PRO A 195 54.03 48.94 -22.25
CA PRO A 195 55.48 48.82 -22.11
C PRO A 195 55.85 48.35 -20.69
N VAL A 196 56.69 47.32 -20.64
CA VAL A 196 57.11 46.60 -19.42
C VAL A 196 58.15 47.42 -18.67
N VAL A 197 57.89 47.73 -17.39
CA VAL A 197 58.91 48.28 -16.48
C VAL A 197 59.73 47.11 -15.89
N PRO A 198 61.08 47.14 -15.96
CA PRO A 198 61.92 46.11 -15.34
C PRO A 198 61.66 46.03 -13.83
N GLY A 199 61.32 44.84 -13.32
CA GLY A 199 61.04 44.63 -11.88
C GLY A 199 59.60 44.26 -11.52
N GLN A 200 58.65 44.27 -12.46
CA GLN A 200 57.25 43.97 -12.18
C GLN A 200 57.00 42.49 -11.84
N THR A 201 56.19 42.25 -10.81
CA THR A 201 55.69 40.92 -10.42
C THR A 201 54.23 40.77 -10.84
N PHE A 202 53.77 39.54 -11.09
CA PHE A 202 52.41 39.26 -11.54
C PHE A 202 51.80 38.10 -10.73
N LEU A 203 50.53 38.20 -10.37
CA LEU A 203 49.72 37.11 -9.82
C LEU A 203 48.66 36.68 -10.82
N ILE A 204 48.66 35.40 -11.17
CA ILE A 204 47.56 34.76 -11.89
C ILE A 204 46.71 34.03 -10.86
N ALA A 205 45.44 34.41 -10.76
CA ALA A 205 44.43 33.70 -9.97
C ALA A 205 43.47 32.98 -10.92
N ALA A 206 43.39 31.66 -10.82
CA ALA A 206 42.59 30.81 -11.69
C ALA A 206 41.64 29.90 -10.92
N LYS A 207 40.40 29.77 -11.40
CA LYS A 207 39.35 28.96 -10.75
C LYS A 207 38.55 28.14 -11.75
N ALA A 208 38.26 26.89 -11.40
CA ALA A 208 37.36 26.00 -12.12
C ALA A 208 36.34 25.36 -11.17
N GLY A 209 35.15 25.01 -11.68
CA GLY A 209 34.14 24.26 -10.92
C GLY A 209 33.32 25.07 -9.89
N SER A 210 33.14 26.38 -10.10
CA SER A 210 32.32 27.22 -9.19
C SER A 210 30.84 26.81 -9.12
N ALA A 211 30.34 26.04 -10.11
CA ALA A 211 28.98 25.51 -10.14
C ALA A 211 28.65 24.53 -8.99
N ASN A 212 29.66 23.98 -8.28
CA ASN A 212 29.45 23.16 -7.08
C ASN A 212 28.54 23.85 -6.05
N ARG A 213 28.67 25.18 -5.89
CA ARG A 213 27.88 25.98 -4.94
C ARG A 213 26.40 26.10 -5.34
N LEU A 214 26.09 26.04 -6.64
CA LEU A 214 24.70 25.97 -7.12
C LEU A 214 24.07 24.64 -6.72
N GLY A 215 24.87 23.56 -6.67
CA GLY A 215 24.43 22.26 -6.20
C GLY A 215 23.90 22.30 -4.76
N TYR A 216 24.62 22.98 -3.87
CA TYR A 216 24.18 23.20 -2.49
C TYR A 216 22.83 23.92 -2.43
N ILE A 217 22.67 25.02 -3.19
CA ILE A 217 21.42 25.80 -3.22
C ILE A 217 20.27 24.93 -3.76
N ALA A 218 20.50 24.19 -4.85
CA ALA A 218 19.51 23.31 -5.46
C ALA A 218 19.05 22.20 -4.50
N ALA A 219 19.97 21.55 -3.77
CA ALA A 219 19.63 20.50 -2.82
C ALA A 219 18.78 21.01 -1.63
N HIS A 220 19.07 22.21 -1.12
CA HIS A 220 18.28 22.78 -0.02
C HIS A 220 16.94 23.33 -0.53
N ALA A 221 16.92 23.96 -1.70
CA ALA A 221 15.69 24.40 -2.34
C ALA A 221 14.77 23.21 -2.66
N ALA A 222 15.33 22.06 -3.04
CA ALA A 222 14.57 20.84 -3.26
C ALA A 222 13.76 20.40 -2.04
N ILE A 223 14.35 20.44 -0.84
CA ILE A 223 13.66 20.08 0.41
C ILE A 223 12.45 21.01 0.63
N VAL A 224 12.64 22.32 0.46
CA VAL A 224 11.57 23.32 0.57
C VAL A 224 10.47 23.05 -0.44
N VAL A 225 10.84 22.89 -1.71
CA VAL A 225 9.89 22.66 -2.82
C VAL A 225 9.08 21.39 -2.59
N MET A 226 9.72 20.28 -2.21
CA MET A 226 9.02 19.02 -1.91
C MET A 226 8.08 19.17 -0.71
N ALA A 227 8.53 19.80 0.38
CA ALA A 227 7.71 19.98 1.56
C ALA A 227 6.51 20.90 1.31
N VAL A 228 6.67 21.96 0.52
CA VAL A 228 5.55 22.81 0.07
C VAL A 228 4.58 22.02 -0.81
N GLY A 229 5.08 21.27 -1.79
CA GLY A 229 4.25 20.40 -2.62
C GLY A 229 3.45 19.39 -1.79
N TYR A 230 4.09 18.76 -0.81
CA TYR A 230 3.42 17.86 0.13
C TYR A 230 2.32 18.55 0.94
N LEU A 231 2.61 19.72 1.54
CA LEU A 231 1.63 20.47 2.33
C LEU A 231 0.38 20.84 1.50
N LEU A 232 0.55 21.15 0.21
CA LEU A 232 -0.55 21.46 -0.70
C LEU A 232 -1.47 20.26 -0.96
N ASP A 233 -0.95 19.04 -1.01
CA ASP A 233 -1.75 17.84 -1.31
C ASP A 233 -2.32 17.14 -0.05
N THR A 234 -1.93 17.60 1.14
CA THR A 234 -2.47 17.09 2.42
C THR A 234 -3.84 17.68 2.77
N ASN A 235 -4.42 17.28 3.91
CA ASN A 235 -5.65 17.89 4.44
C ASN A 235 -5.46 19.31 4.99
N LEU A 236 -4.27 19.93 4.84
CA LEU A 236 -4.02 21.27 5.34
C LEU A 236 -4.92 22.34 4.67
N PRO A 237 -5.14 22.37 3.34
CA PRO A 237 -6.07 23.32 2.73
C PRO A 237 -7.51 23.16 3.22
N ILE A 238 -7.95 21.91 3.46
CA ILE A 238 -9.24 21.62 4.08
C ILE A 238 -9.30 22.23 5.49
N ARG A 239 -8.28 22.02 6.33
CA ARG A 239 -8.21 22.60 7.68
C ARG A 239 -8.17 24.13 7.67
N MET A 240 -7.46 24.74 6.73
CA MET A 240 -7.45 26.19 6.57
C MET A 240 -8.85 26.72 6.28
N GLN A 241 -9.63 26.05 5.43
CA GLN A 241 -11.02 26.41 5.18
C GLN A 241 -11.93 26.18 6.41
N MET A 242 -11.63 25.19 7.26
CA MET A 242 -12.33 25.03 8.54
C MET A 242 -12.03 26.19 9.50
N TRP A 243 -10.77 26.61 9.61
CA TRP A 243 -10.36 27.68 10.52
C TRP A 243 -10.79 29.07 10.05
N PHE A 244 -10.68 29.35 8.75
CA PHE A 244 -10.86 30.70 8.22
C PHE A 244 -12.14 30.89 7.40
N SER A 245 -12.80 29.81 6.97
CA SER A 245 -13.98 29.86 6.09
C SER A 245 -15.22 29.16 6.68
N GLY A 246 -15.20 28.82 7.97
CA GLY A 246 -16.37 28.29 8.69
C GLY A 246 -16.87 26.93 8.20
N LYS A 247 -16.03 26.13 7.53
CA LYS A 247 -16.38 24.79 7.05
C LYS A 247 -16.38 23.78 8.21
N ALA A 248 -17.39 22.91 8.26
CA ALA A 248 -17.54 21.90 9.32
C ALA A 248 -18.02 20.57 8.72
N PRO A 249 -17.40 19.43 9.10
CA PRO A 249 -17.79 18.12 8.59
C PRO A 249 -19.08 17.62 9.25
N ILE A 250 -19.72 16.62 8.65
CA ILE A 250 -20.93 15.97 9.17
C ILE A 250 -20.68 14.48 9.46
N GLN A 251 -21.36 13.89 10.44
CA GLN A 251 -21.13 12.49 10.83
C GLN A 251 -21.85 11.48 9.92
N SER A 252 -23.00 11.86 9.37
CA SER A 252 -23.75 11.03 8.43
C SER A 252 -24.58 11.92 7.51
N ALA A 253 -24.68 11.52 6.24
CA ALA A 253 -25.61 12.12 5.28
C ALA A 253 -26.59 11.03 4.86
N THR A 254 -27.89 11.25 5.05
CA THR A 254 -28.95 10.40 4.47
C THR A 254 -29.13 10.71 2.98
N THR A 255 -29.03 11.99 2.59
CA THR A 255 -29.14 12.41 1.18
C THR A 255 -28.20 13.59 0.87
N VAL A 256 -27.56 13.59 -0.31
CA VAL A 256 -26.64 14.66 -0.77
C VAL A 256 -27.29 16.06 -0.75
N SER A 257 -28.62 16.14 -0.96
CA SER A 257 -29.39 17.38 -0.94
C SER A 257 -29.60 17.99 0.44
N GLU A 258 -29.53 17.18 1.51
CA GLU A 258 -29.75 17.62 2.89
C GLU A 258 -28.46 18.12 3.56
N VAL A 259 -27.32 18.00 2.87
CA VAL A 259 -26.01 18.38 3.41
C VAL A 259 -25.86 19.91 3.41
N PRO A 260 -25.56 20.54 4.56
CA PRO A 260 -25.43 21.99 4.66
C PRO A 260 -24.22 22.50 3.87
N ALA A 261 -24.29 23.74 3.39
CA ALA A 261 -23.20 24.38 2.64
C ALA A 261 -21.88 24.50 3.44
N SER A 262 -21.94 24.43 4.77
CA SER A 262 -20.76 24.37 5.65
C SER A 262 -19.97 23.06 5.48
N ALA A 263 -20.61 21.98 5.02
CA ALA A 263 -20.00 20.67 4.80
C ALA A 263 -19.73 20.37 3.31
N ARG A 264 -19.94 21.35 2.41
CA ARG A 264 -19.71 21.22 0.96
C ARG A 264 -18.56 22.11 0.49
N PHE A 265 -17.66 21.58 -0.32
CA PHE A 265 -16.61 22.31 -1.01
C PHE A 265 -17.00 22.54 -2.46
N GLY A 266 -16.74 23.75 -2.98
CA GLY A 266 -16.95 24.08 -4.39
C GLY A 266 -15.82 23.59 -5.29
N PRO A 267 -15.98 23.70 -6.62
CA PRO A 267 -15.03 23.18 -7.62
C PRO A 267 -13.65 23.87 -7.59
N ALA A 268 -13.54 25.04 -6.98
CA ALA A 268 -12.29 25.80 -6.84
C ALA A 268 -11.38 25.30 -5.69
N ASN A 269 -11.73 24.18 -5.04
CA ASN A 269 -10.93 23.62 -3.97
C ASN A 269 -9.52 23.22 -4.47
N LEU A 270 -8.49 23.59 -3.71
CA LEU A 270 -7.10 23.47 -4.15
C LEU A 270 -6.66 22.02 -4.32
N SER A 271 -6.95 21.21 -3.30
CA SER A 271 -6.65 19.79 -3.27
C SER A 271 -7.72 19.04 -2.48
N PHE A 272 -7.99 17.82 -2.90
CA PHE A 272 -8.89 16.91 -2.20
C PHE A 272 -8.65 15.48 -2.70
N ARG A 273 -9.10 14.53 -1.88
CA ARG A 273 -9.29 13.13 -2.25
C ARG A 273 -10.65 12.70 -1.72
N GLY A 274 -11.51 12.22 -2.60
CA GLY A 274 -12.81 11.72 -2.22
C GLY A 274 -13.26 10.59 -3.13
N ASP A 275 -14.29 9.89 -2.71
CA ASP A 275 -14.86 8.75 -3.40
C ASP A 275 -16.19 9.12 -4.04
N VAL A 276 -16.46 8.57 -5.21
CA VAL A 276 -17.72 8.73 -5.95
C VAL A 276 -18.23 7.34 -6.28
N LEU A 277 -19.34 6.94 -5.69
CA LEU A 277 -20.06 5.72 -6.06
C LEU A 277 -21.08 6.08 -7.15
N ILE A 278 -21.00 5.38 -8.28
CA ILE A 278 -21.88 5.61 -9.43
C ILE A 278 -22.44 4.27 -9.90
N PRO A 279 -23.75 4.03 -9.75
CA PRO A 279 -24.43 2.90 -10.37
C PRO A 279 -24.44 2.99 -11.91
N GLU A 280 -24.49 1.85 -12.58
CA GLU A 280 -24.62 1.80 -14.04
C GLU A 280 -25.89 2.51 -14.53
N GLY A 281 -25.72 3.39 -15.51
CA GLY A 281 -26.79 4.24 -16.06
C GLY A 281 -27.00 5.55 -15.31
N GLU A 282 -26.33 5.76 -14.17
CA GLU A 282 -26.42 6.98 -13.39
C GLU A 282 -25.21 7.90 -13.59
N ALA A 283 -25.34 9.13 -13.10
CA ALA A 283 -24.27 10.12 -13.10
C ALA A 283 -24.15 10.81 -11.75
N SER A 284 -22.91 11.11 -11.36
CA SER A 284 -22.62 11.89 -10.16
C SER A 284 -21.61 13.00 -10.46
N ASP A 285 -21.79 14.12 -9.77
CA ASP A 285 -20.96 15.30 -9.85
C ASP A 285 -20.47 15.76 -8.47
N VAL A 286 -20.63 14.90 -7.45
CA VAL A 286 -20.22 15.16 -6.07
C VAL A 286 -19.39 13.99 -5.57
N ALA A 287 -18.24 14.29 -4.97
CA ALA A 287 -17.38 13.32 -4.29
C ALA A 287 -17.51 13.44 -2.77
N VAL A 288 -17.49 12.30 -2.08
CA VAL A 288 -17.46 12.22 -0.61
C VAL A 288 -16.01 12.25 -0.16
N VAL A 289 -15.63 13.28 0.58
CA VAL A 289 -14.28 13.46 1.12
C VAL A 289 -14.27 13.00 2.59
N PRO A 290 -13.70 11.83 2.91
CA PRO A 290 -13.64 11.36 4.29
C PRO A 290 -12.69 12.25 5.11
N TYR A 291 -13.12 12.60 6.32
CA TYR A 291 -12.37 13.41 7.27
C TYR A 291 -12.51 12.86 8.69
N ARG A 292 -11.57 11.99 9.10
CA ARG A 292 -11.63 11.24 10.37
C ARG A 292 -12.92 10.41 10.44
N ASP A 293 -13.70 10.57 11.50
CA ASP A 293 -14.98 9.88 11.73
C ASP A 293 -16.18 10.66 11.12
N ALA A 294 -15.91 11.61 10.22
CA ALA A 294 -16.90 12.49 9.60
C ALA A 294 -16.59 12.66 8.10
N LEU A 295 -17.47 13.33 7.36
CA LEU A 295 -17.33 13.52 5.92
C LEU A 295 -17.62 14.97 5.49
N PHE A 296 -17.03 15.33 4.36
CA PHE A 296 -17.37 16.50 3.57
C PHE A 296 -17.86 16.05 2.19
N LEU A 297 -18.57 16.92 1.49
CA LEU A 297 -18.86 16.76 0.07
C LEU A 297 -18.01 17.71 -0.75
N GLN A 298 -17.62 17.28 -1.94
CA GLN A 298 -16.84 18.06 -2.90
C GLN A 298 -17.59 18.09 -4.23
N ASP A 299 -18.09 19.27 -4.60
CA ASP A 299 -18.70 19.49 -5.90
C ASP A 299 -17.62 19.46 -6.98
N LEU A 300 -17.81 18.64 -8.01
CA LEU A 300 -16.92 18.51 -9.14
C LEU A 300 -17.30 19.50 -10.25
N PRO A 301 -16.32 20.03 -11.02
CA PRO A 301 -16.57 20.92 -12.16
C PRO A 301 -17.10 20.19 -13.41
N PHE A 302 -17.34 18.89 -13.30
CA PHE A 302 -17.86 17.99 -14.33
C PHE A 302 -18.71 16.91 -13.66
N SER A 303 -19.61 16.28 -14.40
CA SER A 303 -20.27 15.04 -13.98
C SER A 303 -19.57 13.82 -14.61
N ILE A 304 -19.61 12.70 -13.92
CA ILE A 304 -19.16 11.40 -14.39
C ILE A 304 -20.41 10.53 -14.49
N ALA A 305 -20.70 9.98 -15.66
CA ALA A 305 -21.76 9.00 -15.86
C ALA A 305 -21.15 7.63 -16.12
N LEU A 306 -21.59 6.59 -15.41
CA LEU A 306 -21.15 5.22 -15.65
C LEU A 306 -22.06 4.57 -16.70
N LYS A 307 -21.53 4.27 -17.88
CA LYS A 307 -22.26 3.52 -18.90
C LYS A 307 -22.33 2.04 -18.56
N LYS A 308 -21.16 1.47 -18.23
CA LYS A 308 -21.00 0.05 -17.98
C LYS A 308 -19.74 -0.23 -17.18
N PHE A 309 -19.84 -1.13 -16.23
CA PHE A 309 -18.73 -1.77 -15.57
C PHE A 309 -18.58 -3.20 -16.11
N SER A 310 -17.35 -3.65 -16.27
CA SER A 310 -17.07 -4.99 -16.79
C SER A 310 -15.87 -5.60 -16.08
N VAL A 311 -16.01 -6.89 -15.76
CA VAL A 311 -14.95 -7.71 -15.20
C VAL A 311 -14.62 -8.83 -16.17
N ALA A 312 -13.38 -8.87 -16.66
CA ALA A 312 -12.88 -10.02 -17.40
C ALA A 312 -12.31 -11.03 -16.42
N TYR A 313 -12.61 -12.32 -16.60
CA TYR A 313 -12.09 -13.40 -15.76
C TYR A 313 -11.15 -14.30 -16.56
N TYR A 314 -10.16 -14.89 -15.89
CA TYR A 314 -9.43 -16.04 -16.39
C TYR A 314 -10.33 -17.30 -16.38
N PRO A 315 -9.99 -18.36 -17.13
CA PRO A 315 -10.71 -19.64 -17.07
C PRO A 315 -10.81 -20.25 -15.66
N THR A 316 -9.85 -19.90 -14.78
CA THR A 316 -9.83 -20.29 -13.36
C THR A 316 -10.86 -19.55 -12.50
N GLY A 317 -11.61 -18.61 -13.05
CA GLY A 317 -12.53 -17.75 -12.30
C GLY A 317 -11.88 -16.53 -11.64
N MET A 318 -10.54 -16.39 -11.66
CA MET A 318 -9.88 -15.22 -11.10
C MET A 318 -10.11 -13.97 -11.97
N PRO A 319 -10.40 -12.78 -11.39
CA PRO A 319 -10.49 -11.54 -12.15
C PRO A 319 -9.17 -11.18 -12.84
N ARG A 320 -9.25 -10.80 -14.12
CA ARG A 320 -8.15 -10.35 -14.97
C ARG A 320 -8.13 -8.83 -15.13
N GLU A 321 -9.29 -8.23 -15.36
CA GLU A 321 -9.41 -6.82 -15.72
C GLU A 321 -10.71 -6.25 -15.12
N PHE A 322 -10.62 -5.07 -14.52
CA PHE A 322 -11.78 -4.28 -14.09
C PHE A 322 -11.79 -3.00 -14.91
N LYS A 323 -12.87 -2.78 -15.65
CA LYS A 323 -12.99 -1.71 -16.63
C LYS A 323 -14.33 -0.99 -16.47
N SER A 324 -14.27 0.33 -16.38
CA SER A 324 -15.43 1.22 -16.35
C SER A 324 -15.46 2.10 -17.58
N GLU A 325 -16.56 2.03 -18.32
CA GLU A 325 -16.85 2.92 -19.45
C GLU A 325 -17.65 4.11 -18.93
N VAL A 326 -17.09 5.30 -19.07
CA VAL A 326 -17.64 6.53 -18.48
C VAL A 326 -17.83 7.63 -19.52
N VAL A 327 -18.82 8.49 -19.27
CA VAL A 327 -18.96 9.78 -19.97
C VAL A 327 -18.70 10.87 -18.97
N VAL A 328 -17.73 11.73 -19.26
CA VAL A 328 -17.45 12.92 -18.47
C VAL A 328 -18.08 14.12 -19.17
N THR A 329 -18.91 14.88 -18.46
CA THR A 329 -19.58 16.08 -18.98
C THR A 329 -19.14 17.32 -18.21
N ASP A 330 -18.53 18.28 -18.89
CA ASP A 330 -18.14 19.55 -18.26
C ASP A 330 -19.36 20.44 -17.98
N LYS A 331 -19.49 20.95 -16.75
CA LYS A 331 -20.63 21.79 -16.35
C LYS A 331 -20.67 23.15 -17.04
N ASP A 332 -19.50 23.73 -17.29
CA ASP A 332 -19.38 25.08 -17.84
C ASP A 332 -19.65 25.12 -19.36
N THR A 333 -19.20 24.09 -20.08
CA THR A 333 -19.23 24.04 -21.56
C THR A 333 -20.27 23.07 -22.12
N GLY A 334 -20.76 22.13 -21.30
CA GLY A 334 -21.58 21.01 -21.75
C GLY A 334 -20.82 19.97 -22.60
N ALA A 335 -19.50 20.10 -22.76
CA ALA A 335 -18.70 19.20 -23.56
C ALA A 335 -18.69 17.80 -22.93
N GLN A 336 -19.00 16.78 -23.74
CA GLN A 336 -18.98 15.39 -23.34
C GLN A 336 -17.75 14.67 -23.90
N ARG A 337 -17.16 13.80 -23.10
CA ARG A 337 -16.07 12.93 -23.52
C ARG A 337 -16.28 11.52 -23.00
N GLU A 338 -16.30 10.57 -23.90
CA GLU A 338 -16.28 9.14 -23.55
C GLU A 338 -14.84 8.72 -23.22
N ALA A 339 -14.69 7.94 -22.17
CA ALA A 339 -13.41 7.45 -21.71
C ALA A 339 -13.56 6.12 -20.99
N GLU A 340 -12.44 5.42 -20.83
CA GLU A 340 -12.35 4.19 -20.05
C GLU A 340 -11.45 4.43 -18.84
N ILE A 341 -11.81 3.84 -17.72
CA ILE A 341 -11.02 3.85 -16.49
C ILE A 341 -10.72 2.40 -16.12
N LYS A 342 -9.43 2.10 -15.90
CA LYS A 342 -8.95 0.77 -15.52
C LYS A 342 -8.09 0.84 -14.26
N VAL A 343 -7.89 -0.30 -13.61
CA VAL A 343 -6.96 -0.40 -12.48
C VAL A 343 -5.56 0.03 -12.94
N ASN A 344 -4.92 0.92 -12.20
CA ASN A 344 -3.63 1.55 -12.50
C ASN A 344 -3.60 2.51 -13.71
N GLU A 345 -4.69 2.68 -14.45
CA GLU A 345 -4.81 3.62 -15.57
C GLU A 345 -5.92 4.65 -15.27
N PRO A 346 -5.60 5.73 -14.52
CA PRO A 346 -6.59 6.74 -14.16
C PRO A 346 -6.92 7.67 -15.32
N LEU A 347 -8.17 8.13 -15.36
CA LEU A 347 -8.58 9.21 -16.26
C LEU A 347 -8.22 10.55 -15.63
N ILE A 348 -7.44 11.38 -16.34
CA ILE A 348 -7.12 12.74 -15.93
C ILE A 348 -8.02 13.72 -16.68
N HIS A 349 -8.82 14.48 -15.93
CA HIS A 349 -9.72 15.50 -16.49
C HIS A 349 -9.74 16.76 -15.61
N ARG A 350 -9.55 17.95 -16.22
CA ARG A 350 -9.47 19.27 -15.53
C ARG A 350 -8.56 19.32 -14.29
N GLY A 351 -7.43 18.61 -14.31
CA GLY A 351 -6.47 18.54 -13.21
C GLY A 351 -6.89 17.60 -12.06
N THR A 352 -7.94 16.81 -12.26
CA THR A 352 -8.45 15.80 -11.34
C THR A 352 -8.20 14.42 -11.92
N ALA A 353 -7.59 13.54 -11.15
CA ALA A 353 -7.36 12.14 -11.52
C ALA A 353 -8.48 11.27 -10.93
N ILE A 354 -9.09 10.43 -11.76
CA ILE A 354 -10.20 9.54 -11.44
C ILE A 354 -9.66 8.12 -11.53
N TYR A 355 -9.57 7.45 -10.39
CA TYR A 355 -9.05 6.08 -10.27
C TYR A 355 -10.20 5.10 -10.08
N GLN A 356 -10.13 3.93 -10.73
CA GLN A 356 -10.95 2.80 -10.33
C GLN A 356 -10.48 2.32 -8.95
N SER A 357 -11.29 2.52 -7.91
CA SER A 357 -10.93 2.16 -6.53
C SER A 357 -11.52 0.80 -6.15
N SER A 358 -12.83 0.66 -6.31
CA SER A 358 -13.55 -0.59 -6.05
C SER A 358 -14.81 -0.66 -6.91
N PHE A 359 -15.61 -1.70 -6.72
CA PHE A 359 -16.92 -1.85 -7.32
C PHE A 359 -17.87 -2.41 -6.27
N GLU A 360 -19.13 -2.04 -6.37
CA GLU A 360 -20.20 -2.49 -5.47
C GLU A 360 -21.40 -2.95 -6.30
N ASP A 361 -22.41 -3.50 -5.62
CA ASP A 361 -23.69 -3.72 -6.24
C ASP A 361 -24.45 -2.39 -6.36
N GLY A 362 -24.91 -2.06 -7.56
CA GLY A 362 -25.56 -0.79 -7.89
C GLY A 362 -27.08 -0.81 -7.77
N GLY A 363 -27.64 -1.75 -6.99
CA GLY A 363 -29.08 -1.94 -6.88
C GLY A 363 -29.60 -3.05 -7.80
N SER A 364 -28.92 -4.20 -7.80
CA SER A 364 -29.39 -5.40 -8.47
C SER A 364 -30.80 -5.77 -7.99
N ARG A 365 -31.66 -6.11 -8.95
CA ARG A 365 -33.03 -6.53 -8.65
C ARG A 365 -33.10 -8.04 -8.56
N LEU A 366 -33.64 -8.53 -7.46
CA LEU A 366 -33.69 -9.94 -7.11
C LEU A 366 -35.15 -10.40 -7.09
N LYS A 367 -35.42 -11.52 -7.77
CA LYS A 367 -36.64 -12.32 -7.59
C LYS A 367 -36.27 -13.57 -6.81
N LEU A 368 -36.95 -13.77 -5.70
CA LEU A 368 -36.65 -14.76 -4.69
C LEU A 368 -37.89 -15.60 -4.42
N VAL A 369 -37.67 -16.85 -4.02
CA VAL A 369 -38.69 -17.74 -3.47
C VAL A 369 -38.48 -17.81 -1.96
N GLY A 370 -39.51 -17.42 -1.22
CA GLY A 370 -39.55 -17.52 0.22
C GLY A 370 -40.04 -18.90 0.68
N TRP A 371 -39.25 -19.54 1.54
CA TRP A 371 -39.56 -20.79 2.20
C TRP A 371 -39.77 -20.55 3.70
N PRO A 372 -40.99 -20.58 4.23
CA PRO A 372 -41.23 -20.40 5.67
C PRO A 372 -40.47 -21.44 6.47
N MET A 373 -39.71 -21.05 7.49
CA MET A 373 -38.89 -21.93 8.33
C MET A 373 -39.58 -22.35 9.63
N ARG A 374 -40.81 -21.87 9.87
CA ARG A 374 -41.69 -22.27 10.99
C ARG A 374 -43.00 -22.87 10.48
N GLY A 375 -43.71 -23.59 11.36
CA GLY A 375 -45.03 -24.16 11.08
C GLY A 375 -45.02 -25.58 10.47
N ALA A 376 -46.21 -26.20 10.46
CA ALA A 376 -46.44 -27.60 10.08
C ALA A 376 -46.64 -27.85 8.56
N ARG A 377 -46.54 -26.79 7.74
CA ARG A 377 -46.76 -26.84 6.29
C ARG A 377 -45.56 -26.31 5.53
N ALA A 378 -45.18 -27.01 4.47
CA ALA A 378 -44.20 -26.55 3.49
C ALA A 378 -44.94 -25.94 2.31
N TYR A 379 -44.65 -24.69 1.99
CA TYR A 379 -45.16 -23.98 0.82
C TYR A 379 -44.16 -22.87 0.46
N THR A 380 -44.36 -22.25 -0.69
CA THR A 380 -43.54 -21.16 -1.19
C THR A 380 -44.35 -19.91 -1.42
N PHE A 381 -43.67 -18.78 -1.48
CA PHE A 381 -44.25 -17.53 -1.95
C PHE A 381 -43.21 -16.71 -2.70
N ASP A 382 -43.67 -15.89 -3.64
CA ASP A 382 -42.78 -15.02 -4.39
C ASP A 382 -42.40 -13.80 -3.55
N PHE A 383 -41.13 -13.43 -3.64
CA PHE A 383 -40.57 -12.27 -2.96
C PHE A 383 -39.64 -11.52 -3.92
N ALA A 384 -39.63 -10.19 -3.84
CA ALA A 384 -38.76 -9.37 -4.68
C ALA A 384 -38.04 -8.34 -3.82
N GLY A 385 -36.82 -8.04 -4.22
CA GLY A 385 -35.92 -7.14 -3.51
C GLY A 385 -35.03 -6.37 -4.45
N GLU A 386 -34.54 -5.22 -3.98
CA GLU A 386 -33.48 -4.48 -4.63
C GLU A 386 -32.35 -4.31 -3.62
N VAL A 387 -31.11 -4.59 -4.04
CA VAL A 387 -29.94 -4.44 -3.18
C VAL A 387 -29.78 -2.97 -2.77
N GLY A 388 -29.47 -2.73 -1.49
CA GLY A 388 -29.45 -1.40 -0.87
C GLY A 388 -30.82 -0.92 -0.38
N GLN A 389 -31.91 -1.62 -0.71
CA GLN A 389 -33.27 -1.28 -0.30
C GLN A 389 -33.84 -2.27 0.72
N SER A 390 -34.92 -1.84 1.38
CA SER A 390 -35.64 -2.66 2.34
C SER A 390 -37.02 -3.06 1.82
N ALA A 391 -37.36 -4.34 1.93
CA ALA A 391 -38.66 -4.91 1.58
C ALA A 391 -39.31 -5.55 2.80
N LYS A 392 -40.62 -5.33 3.00
CA LYS A 392 -41.37 -5.99 4.09
C LYS A 392 -41.73 -7.40 3.66
N LEU A 393 -41.56 -8.39 4.54
CA LEU A 393 -42.17 -9.70 4.32
C LEU A 393 -43.70 -9.53 4.44
N GLY A 394 -44.40 -9.44 3.30
CA GLY A 394 -45.86 -9.30 3.26
C GLY A 394 -46.59 -10.60 3.58
N ARG A 395 -47.91 -10.51 3.83
CA ARG A 395 -48.83 -11.63 4.12
C ARG A 395 -48.77 -12.73 3.07
N SER A 396 -47.87 -13.68 3.24
CA SER A 396 -47.72 -14.86 2.38
C SER A 396 -48.17 -16.16 3.06
N GLY A 397 -49.00 -16.07 4.11
CA GLY A 397 -49.56 -17.26 4.79
C GLY A 397 -48.69 -17.82 5.92
N ALA A 398 -47.54 -17.21 6.21
CA ALA A 398 -46.73 -17.54 7.37
C ALA A 398 -47.21 -16.66 8.53
N ALA A 399 -48.01 -17.23 9.43
CA ALA A 399 -48.29 -16.56 10.69
C ALA A 399 -46.93 -16.18 11.33
N ASP A 400 -46.77 -14.89 11.66
CA ASP A 400 -45.58 -14.28 12.27
C ASP A 400 -44.52 -13.65 11.33
N THR A 401 -44.68 -13.65 10.00
CA THR A 401 -43.72 -12.97 9.08
C THR A 401 -43.97 -11.48 8.85
N ASP A 402 -45.20 -11.00 9.06
CA ASP A 402 -45.60 -9.58 8.90
C ASP A 402 -44.82 -8.62 9.83
N ALA A 403 -44.03 -9.18 10.75
CA ALA A 403 -43.18 -8.48 11.71
C ALA A 403 -41.77 -8.16 11.20
N TYR A 404 -41.38 -8.68 10.03
CA TYR A 404 -40.00 -8.62 9.58
C TYR A 404 -39.80 -7.75 8.34
N GLN A 405 -38.69 -7.03 8.35
CA GLN A 405 -38.18 -6.25 7.22
C GLN A 405 -36.87 -6.88 6.74
N VAL A 406 -36.77 -7.13 5.45
CA VAL A 406 -35.55 -7.61 4.78
C VAL A 406 -34.84 -6.40 4.20
N GLU A 407 -33.60 -6.17 4.60
CA GLU A 407 -32.71 -5.15 4.04
C GLU A 407 -31.67 -5.88 3.17
N PHE A 408 -31.76 -5.77 1.86
CA PHE A 408 -30.81 -6.46 0.97
C PHE A 408 -29.48 -5.71 1.00
N SER A 409 -28.42 -6.37 1.47
CA SER A 409 -27.11 -5.73 1.67
C SER A 409 -26.13 -6.03 0.55
N GLY A 410 -26.32 -7.11 -0.21
CA GLY A 410 -25.42 -7.42 -1.31
C GLY A 410 -25.88 -8.58 -2.17
N PHE A 411 -25.45 -8.58 -3.42
CA PHE A 411 -25.60 -9.68 -4.35
C PHE A 411 -24.26 -9.93 -5.05
N ARG A 412 -23.90 -11.21 -5.18
CA ARG A 412 -22.75 -11.63 -6.00
C ARG A 412 -23.22 -12.70 -6.95
N ALA A 413 -23.15 -12.43 -8.25
CA ALA A 413 -23.50 -13.42 -9.27
C ALA A 413 -22.48 -14.58 -9.34
N ILE A 414 -21.23 -14.30 -8.98
CA ILE A 414 -20.09 -15.21 -9.06
C ILE A 414 -19.35 -15.15 -7.72
N ASN A 415 -19.13 -16.31 -7.10
CA ASN A 415 -18.31 -16.46 -5.89
C ASN A 415 -17.22 -17.49 -6.19
N VAL A 416 -15.95 -17.13 -6.01
CA VAL A 416 -14.81 -17.98 -6.37
C VAL A 416 -14.16 -18.47 -5.08
N GLU A 417 -14.30 -19.76 -4.80
CA GLU A 417 -13.89 -20.40 -3.55
C GLU A 417 -12.91 -21.54 -3.79
N ASN A 418 -12.03 -21.82 -2.83
CA ASN A 418 -11.14 -22.99 -2.88
C ASN A 418 -11.80 -24.19 -2.19
N LEU A 419 -12.07 -25.25 -2.97
CA LEU A 419 -12.81 -26.44 -2.51
C LEU A 419 -11.91 -27.65 -2.14
N ALA A 420 -10.58 -27.52 -2.21
CA ALA A 420 -9.72 -28.72 -2.27
C ALA A 420 -9.21 -29.32 -0.96
N ASP A 421 -9.39 -28.69 0.20
CA ASP A 421 -8.93 -29.27 1.48
C ASP A 421 -10.09 -29.92 2.25
N GLY A 422 -10.69 -30.94 1.64
CA GLY A 422 -11.70 -31.83 2.25
C GLY A 422 -11.10 -32.96 3.11
N GLY A 423 -9.92 -32.73 3.72
CA GLY A 423 -9.21 -33.72 4.53
C GLY A 423 -9.12 -33.31 6.00
N GLU A 424 -9.70 -34.17 6.86
CA GLU A 424 -9.54 -34.31 8.32
C GLU A 424 -9.62 -33.01 9.15
N ASP A 425 -10.85 -32.62 9.48
CA ASP A 425 -11.35 -32.09 10.76
C ASP A 425 -12.62 -31.24 10.52
N ALA A 426 -13.79 -31.89 10.62
CA ALA A 426 -15.12 -31.35 10.27
C ALA A 426 -15.61 -30.16 11.14
N ALA A 427 -14.85 -29.77 12.17
CA ALA A 427 -15.16 -28.66 13.06
C ALA A 427 -14.52 -27.32 12.64
N ASP A 428 -13.49 -27.33 11.78
CA ASP A 428 -12.68 -26.13 11.46
C ASP A 428 -12.87 -25.62 10.02
N THR A 429 -13.80 -26.23 9.26
CA THR A 429 -14.16 -25.82 7.89
C THR A 429 -14.67 -24.39 7.81
N GLU A 430 -15.35 -23.92 8.87
CA GLU A 430 -15.87 -22.56 9.01
C GLU A 430 -14.74 -21.52 9.06
N LYS A 431 -13.70 -21.80 9.86
CA LYS A 431 -12.51 -20.96 9.98
C LYS A 431 -11.69 -20.94 8.69
N ARG A 432 -11.56 -22.08 8.00
CA ARG A 432 -10.86 -22.19 6.70
C ARG A 432 -11.60 -21.45 5.58
N PHE A 433 -12.92 -21.54 5.53
CA PHE A 433 -13.75 -20.78 4.58
C PHE A 433 -13.54 -19.26 4.77
N GLN A 434 -13.50 -18.82 6.02
CA GLN A 434 -13.32 -17.41 6.38
C GLN A 434 -11.90 -16.90 6.14
N ASP A 435 -10.87 -17.69 6.49
CA ASP A 435 -9.48 -17.38 6.19
C ASP A 435 -9.25 -17.25 4.67
N HIS A 436 -10.01 -18.01 3.86
CA HIS A 436 -9.97 -17.93 2.41
C HIS A 436 -10.65 -16.66 1.86
N VAL A 437 -11.85 -16.33 2.34
CA VAL A 437 -12.53 -15.06 1.98
C VAL A 437 -11.68 -13.84 2.36
N ALA A 438 -11.03 -13.87 3.53
CA ALA A 438 -10.11 -12.82 3.96
C ALA A 438 -8.86 -12.73 3.07
N ALA A 439 -8.33 -13.87 2.60
CA ALA A 439 -7.17 -13.92 1.70
C ALA A 439 -7.49 -13.47 0.27
N VAL A 440 -8.71 -13.70 -0.23
CA VAL A 440 -9.14 -13.25 -1.56
C VAL A 440 -9.42 -11.73 -1.57
N VAL A 441 -9.83 -11.17 -0.43
CA VAL A 441 -10.06 -9.73 -0.26
C VAL A 441 -8.77 -8.96 0.06
N SER A 442 -7.76 -9.61 0.66
CA SER A 442 -6.46 -9.01 0.99
C SER A 442 -5.43 -9.20 -0.13
N SER A 443 -5.00 -8.09 -0.74
CA SER A 443 -4.10 -8.07 -1.91
C SER A 443 -2.65 -8.55 -1.67
N THR A 444 -2.29 -9.11 -0.51
CA THR A 444 -0.87 -9.21 -0.08
C THR A 444 -0.28 -10.61 0.11
N THR A 445 -0.98 -11.71 -0.18
CA THR A 445 -0.37 -13.06 -0.04
C THR A 445 -0.74 -14.01 -1.18
N ARG A 446 -0.18 -13.80 -2.38
CA ARG A 446 -0.15 -14.82 -3.43
C ARG A 446 0.98 -15.82 -3.17
N GLY A 447 0.66 -16.95 -2.55
CA GLY A 447 1.51 -18.14 -2.48
C GLY A 447 0.69 -19.41 -2.69
N ASP A 448 1.01 -20.15 -3.76
CA ASP A 448 0.68 -21.55 -4.18
C ASP A 448 -0.71 -22.19 -3.92
N LYS A 449 -1.66 -21.51 -3.25
CA LYS A 449 -3.02 -22.01 -2.96
C LYS A 449 -4.06 -21.69 -4.05
N SER A 450 -3.63 -21.23 -5.23
CA SER A 450 -4.51 -20.78 -6.31
C SER A 450 -4.99 -21.88 -7.28
N LYS A 451 -4.58 -23.13 -7.08
CA LYS A 451 -4.81 -24.20 -8.07
C LYS A 451 -6.22 -24.80 -8.06
N ASN A 452 -7.04 -24.54 -7.04
CA ASN A 452 -8.34 -25.20 -6.85
C ASN A 452 -9.50 -24.22 -6.61
N LEU A 453 -9.45 -23.04 -7.24
CA LEU A 453 -10.50 -22.03 -7.19
C LEU A 453 -11.64 -22.39 -8.16
N HIS A 454 -12.87 -22.46 -7.66
CA HIS A 454 -14.06 -22.76 -8.44
C HIS A 454 -15.17 -21.75 -8.16
N ASN A 455 -15.92 -21.40 -9.21
CA ASN A 455 -17.12 -20.60 -9.05
C ASN A 455 -18.22 -21.46 -8.40
N VAL A 456 -18.66 -21.10 -7.20
CA VAL A 456 -19.72 -21.79 -6.44
C VAL A 456 -21.11 -21.17 -6.67
N GLY A 457 -21.24 -20.28 -7.65
CA GLY A 457 -22.51 -19.70 -8.06
C GLY A 457 -22.89 -18.44 -7.28
N PRO A 458 -24.14 -17.97 -7.42
CA PRO A 458 -24.58 -16.72 -6.83
C PRO A 458 -24.79 -16.81 -5.31
N SER A 459 -24.61 -15.68 -4.63
CA SER A 459 -24.94 -15.50 -3.22
C SER A 459 -25.71 -14.20 -3.00
N VAL A 460 -26.63 -14.24 -2.03
CA VAL A 460 -27.41 -13.06 -1.60
C VAL A 460 -27.16 -12.82 -0.13
N GLN A 461 -26.86 -11.56 0.20
CA GLN A 461 -26.68 -11.09 1.55
C GLN A 461 -27.82 -10.15 1.91
N TYR A 462 -28.40 -10.37 3.08
CA TYR A 462 -29.50 -9.55 3.59
C TYR A 462 -29.50 -9.50 5.10
N LYS A 463 -30.05 -8.43 5.66
CA LYS A 463 -30.35 -8.31 7.08
C LYS A 463 -31.84 -8.50 7.29
N LEU A 464 -32.21 -9.32 8.26
CA LEU A 464 -33.58 -9.44 8.69
C LEU A 464 -33.76 -8.68 10.00
N ARG A 465 -34.60 -7.65 9.97
CA ARG A 465 -34.94 -6.81 11.12
C ARG A 465 -36.32 -7.19 11.66
N ASP A 466 -36.41 -7.41 12.96
CA ASP A 466 -37.67 -7.68 13.65
C ASP A 466 -38.40 -6.39 14.10
N LYS A 467 -39.56 -6.54 14.74
CA LYS A 467 -40.34 -5.42 15.31
C LYS A 467 -39.62 -4.66 16.44
N ALA A 468 -38.68 -5.30 17.13
CA ALA A 468 -37.88 -4.67 18.18
C ALA A 468 -36.69 -3.87 17.59
N GLY A 469 -36.47 -3.96 16.28
CA GLY A 469 -35.37 -3.31 15.59
C GLY A 469 -34.08 -4.11 15.62
N GLN A 470 -34.07 -5.32 16.20
CA GLN A 470 -32.91 -6.19 16.18
C GLN A 470 -32.72 -6.77 14.78
N ALA A 471 -31.51 -6.67 14.25
CA ALA A 471 -31.16 -7.15 12.92
C ALA A 471 -30.17 -8.30 13.01
N ARG A 472 -30.43 -9.38 12.26
CA ARG A 472 -29.48 -10.47 12.01
C ARG A 472 -29.07 -10.46 10.55
N GLU A 473 -27.84 -10.83 10.28
CA GLU A 473 -27.31 -10.83 8.91
C GLU A 473 -27.19 -12.25 8.38
N PHE A 474 -27.56 -12.39 7.11
CA PHE A 474 -27.62 -13.64 6.40
C PHE A 474 -26.79 -13.57 5.12
N SER A 475 -26.16 -14.69 4.78
CA SER A 475 -25.41 -14.88 3.53
C SER A 475 -25.69 -16.27 2.99
N ASN A 476 -26.55 -16.34 1.98
CA ASN A 476 -27.02 -17.61 1.44
C ASN A 476 -26.42 -17.87 0.06
N TYR A 477 -25.92 -19.08 -0.16
CA TYR A 477 -25.50 -19.57 -1.48
C TYR A 477 -26.70 -20.18 -2.20
N MET A 478 -26.85 -19.80 -3.46
CA MET A 478 -28.06 -20.07 -4.25
C MET A 478 -27.94 -21.32 -5.12
N LEU A 479 -26.74 -21.89 -5.21
CA LEU A 479 -26.49 -23.19 -5.80
C LEU A 479 -25.83 -24.09 -4.74
N PRO A 480 -26.07 -25.41 -4.82
CA PRO A 480 -25.48 -26.32 -3.87
C PRO A 480 -24.00 -26.54 -4.18
N ILE A 481 -23.20 -26.58 -3.12
CA ILE A 481 -21.75 -26.72 -3.15
C ILE A 481 -21.39 -28.15 -2.77
N GLU A 482 -20.44 -28.74 -3.50
CA GLU A 482 -19.95 -30.08 -3.19
C GLU A 482 -18.99 -30.04 -1.99
N LEU A 483 -19.36 -30.71 -0.91
CA LEU A 483 -18.58 -30.88 0.32
C LEU A 483 -18.67 -32.35 0.74
N GLU A 484 -17.51 -32.98 0.98
CA GLU A 484 -17.42 -34.37 1.45
C GLU A 484 -18.16 -35.37 0.52
N GLY A 485 -18.10 -35.13 -0.80
CA GLY A 485 -18.75 -35.98 -1.81
C GLY A 485 -20.28 -35.83 -1.89
N ARG A 486 -20.87 -34.84 -1.19
CA ARG A 486 -22.30 -34.53 -1.24
C ARG A 486 -22.53 -33.06 -1.55
N ARG A 487 -23.68 -32.74 -2.13
CA ARG A 487 -24.04 -31.37 -2.50
C ARG A 487 -24.91 -30.73 -1.42
N TRP A 488 -24.55 -29.53 -0.99
CA TRP A 488 -25.16 -28.81 0.13
C TRP A 488 -25.51 -27.37 -0.25
N PHE A 489 -26.72 -26.93 0.06
CA PHE A 489 -27.03 -25.51 0.13
C PHE A 489 -26.53 -24.95 1.46
N LEU A 490 -25.81 -23.83 1.40
CA LEU A 490 -25.25 -23.17 2.56
C LEU A 490 -26.03 -21.88 2.86
N ALA A 491 -26.69 -21.84 4.02
CA ALA A 491 -27.42 -20.67 4.51
C ALA A 491 -26.73 -20.11 5.77
N GLY A 492 -25.99 -19.03 5.61
CA GLY A 492 -25.18 -18.42 6.66
C GLY A 492 -25.98 -17.45 7.52
N VAL A 493 -25.72 -17.43 8.84
CA VAL A 493 -26.24 -16.44 9.78
C VAL A 493 -25.14 -15.92 10.71
N ARG A 494 -25.20 -14.63 11.04
CA ARG A 494 -24.45 -14.03 12.16
C ARG A 494 -25.32 -13.02 12.91
N ASP A 495 -25.12 -12.95 14.22
CA ASP A 495 -25.88 -12.03 15.08
C ASP A 495 -25.22 -10.64 15.13
N THR A 496 -23.89 -10.57 15.05
CA THR A 496 -23.15 -9.30 15.01
C THR A 496 -22.18 -9.23 13.83
N PRO A 497 -21.91 -8.05 13.25
CA PRO A 497 -21.00 -7.92 12.09
C PRO A 497 -19.55 -8.34 12.37
N GLY A 498 -19.13 -8.31 13.64
CA GLY A 498 -17.79 -8.73 14.07
C GLY A 498 -17.64 -10.24 14.22
N GLU A 499 -18.75 -10.99 14.16
CA GLU A 499 -18.74 -12.45 14.27
C GLU A 499 -18.63 -13.14 12.91
N PRO A 500 -18.00 -14.33 12.89
CA PRO A 500 -18.06 -15.23 11.76
C PRO A 500 -19.50 -15.65 11.43
N PHE A 501 -19.79 -15.90 10.15
CA PHE A 501 -21.03 -16.58 9.76
C PHE A 501 -21.02 -18.02 10.30
N ARG A 502 -22.20 -18.55 10.61
CA ARG A 502 -22.44 -19.97 10.86
C ARG A 502 -23.37 -20.48 9.77
N TYR A 503 -22.99 -21.55 9.08
CA TYR A 503 -23.79 -22.07 7.96
C TYR A 503 -24.67 -23.24 8.35
N LEU A 504 -25.97 -23.10 8.11
CA LEU A 504 -26.90 -24.22 8.00
C LEU A 504 -26.62 -24.95 6.68
N ARG A 505 -26.29 -26.24 6.78
CA ARG A 505 -26.00 -27.12 5.64
C ARG A 505 -27.23 -27.93 5.29
N ILE A 506 -27.90 -27.56 4.20
CA ILE A 506 -29.11 -28.25 3.73
C ILE A 506 -28.69 -29.22 2.62
N PRO A 507 -28.89 -30.54 2.76
CA PRO A 507 -28.55 -31.47 1.68
C PRO A 507 -29.46 -31.22 0.48
N ALA A 508 -28.88 -31.15 -0.72
CA ALA A 508 -29.65 -31.06 -1.95
C ALA A 508 -30.46 -32.35 -2.16
N ASP A 509 -31.71 -32.22 -2.59
CA ASP A 509 -32.53 -33.35 -3.05
C ASP A 509 -32.21 -33.75 -4.51
N ASP A 510 -32.86 -34.79 -5.02
CA ASP A 510 -32.64 -35.34 -6.37
C ASP A 510 -32.83 -34.29 -7.48
N ASP A 511 -33.73 -33.32 -7.24
CA ASP A 511 -34.01 -32.20 -8.15
C ASP A 511 -33.00 -31.05 -7.98
N MET A 512 -31.97 -31.22 -7.15
CA MET A 512 -30.99 -30.19 -6.79
C MET A 512 -31.64 -28.98 -6.10
N THR A 513 -32.62 -29.22 -5.23
CA THR A 513 -33.38 -28.19 -4.51
C THR A 513 -33.37 -28.42 -2.99
N VAL A 514 -34.06 -27.53 -2.26
CA VAL A 514 -34.28 -27.63 -0.81
C VAL A 514 -35.68 -28.17 -0.46
N ARG A 515 -36.46 -28.63 -1.45
CA ARG A 515 -37.89 -28.91 -1.31
C ARG A 515 -38.15 -30.05 -0.33
N GLU A 516 -37.43 -31.15 -0.48
CA GLU A 516 -37.58 -32.32 0.41
C GLU A 516 -37.21 -31.98 1.85
N PHE A 517 -36.13 -31.20 2.05
CA PHE A 517 -35.74 -30.71 3.36
C PHE A 517 -36.84 -29.84 3.98
N MET A 518 -37.38 -28.89 3.22
CA MET A 518 -38.45 -28.01 3.71
C MET A 518 -39.73 -28.78 4.05
N ARG A 519 -40.03 -29.85 3.30
CA ARG A 519 -41.13 -30.78 3.59
C ARG A 519 -40.91 -31.55 4.88
N LEU A 520 -39.75 -32.18 5.04
CA LEU A 520 -39.40 -32.94 6.25
C LEU A 520 -39.45 -32.03 7.49
N ARG A 521 -38.83 -30.84 7.41
CA ARG A 521 -38.83 -29.86 8.49
C ARG A 521 -40.24 -29.44 8.90
N ALA A 522 -41.15 -29.23 7.93
CA ALA A 522 -42.54 -28.93 8.21
C ALA A 522 -43.29 -30.13 8.84
N ALA A 523 -43.05 -31.35 8.34
CA ALA A 523 -43.66 -32.56 8.87
C ALA A 523 -43.22 -32.85 10.32
N VAL A 524 -41.96 -32.56 10.67
CA VAL A 524 -41.46 -32.64 12.05
C VAL A 524 -42.25 -31.73 12.99
N GLN A 525 -42.81 -30.62 12.52
CA GLN A 525 -43.61 -29.69 13.34
C GLN A 525 -45.11 -30.05 13.36
N ASP A 526 -45.55 -31.09 12.65
CA ASP A 526 -46.93 -31.53 12.57
C ASP A 526 -47.20 -32.70 13.56
N PRO A 527 -47.92 -32.47 14.68
CA PRO A 527 -48.15 -33.52 15.69
C PRO A 527 -48.95 -34.71 15.15
N GLU A 528 -49.87 -34.50 14.21
CA GLU A 528 -50.70 -35.57 13.66
C GLU A 528 -49.87 -36.47 12.73
N LEU A 529 -49.04 -35.88 11.88
CA LEU A 529 -48.10 -36.64 11.04
C LEU A 529 -47.08 -37.41 11.88
N ARG A 530 -46.56 -36.83 12.97
CA ARG A 530 -45.63 -37.55 13.87
C ARG A 530 -46.28 -38.79 14.47
N ARG A 531 -47.54 -38.70 14.91
CA ARG A 531 -48.28 -39.85 15.46
C ARG A 531 -48.53 -40.91 14.39
N ALA A 532 -48.96 -40.52 13.20
CA ALA A 532 -49.18 -41.43 12.08
C ALA A 532 -47.87 -42.12 11.64
N ALA A 533 -46.74 -41.40 11.66
CA ALA A 533 -45.42 -41.95 11.36
C ALA A 533 -45.00 -43.00 12.40
N ALA A 534 -45.18 -42.72 13.69
CA ALA A 534 -44.90 -43.65 14.77
C ALA A 534 -45.74 -44.94 14.67
N GLU A 535 -47.02 -44.81 14.32
CA GLU A 535 -47.91 -45.95 14.07
C GLU A 535 -47.42 -46.79 12.89
N ARG A 536 -47.17 -46.16 11.74
CA ARG A 536 -46.70 -46.83 10.52
C ARG A 536 -45.36 -47.53 10.73
N PHE A 537 -44.45 -46.91 11.48
CA PHE A 537 -43.15 -47.48 11.85
C PHE A 537 -43.32 -48.74 12.71
N ALA A 538 -44.18 -48.69 13.73
CA ALA A 538 -44.46 -49.84 14.59
C ALA A 538 -45.14 -50.99 13.82
N THR A 539 -46.05 -50.67 12.90
CA THR A 539 -46.69 -51.69 12.04
C THR A 539 -45.70 -52.34 11.09
N ARG A 540 -44.81 -51.57 10.44
CA ARG A 540 -43.80 -52.13 9.51
C ARG A 540 -42.72 -52.95 10.22
N SER A 541 -42.32 -52.55 11.43
CA SER A 541 -41.26 -53.24 12.18
C SER A 541 -41.64 -54.66 12.62
N PHE A 542 -42.93 -54.94 12.78
CA PHE A 542 -43.44 -56.24 13.26
C PHE A 542 -44.36 -56.97 12.27
N GLY A 543 -44.60 -56.41 11.07
CA GLY A 543 -45.52 -56.98 10.08
C GLY A 543 -46.99 -57.02 10.54
N GLN A 544 -47.88 -57.53 9.67
CA GLN A 544 -49.33 -57.66 9.94
C GLN A 544 -49.74 -58.97 10.65
N ALA A 545 -48.84 -59.94 10.87
CA ALA A 545 -49.23 -61.29 11.31
C ALA A 545 -48.50 -61.77 12.58
N GLY A 546 -49.25 -62.15 13.62
CA GLY A 546 -48.78 -62.96 14.76
C GLY A 546 -49.15 -62.43 16.15
N GLY A 547 -49.90 -63.21 16.94
CA GLY A 547 -50.49 -62.81 18.22
C GLY A 547 -49.54 -62.48 19.38
N GLY A 548 -48.22 -62.63 19.22
CA GLY A 548 -47.20 -62.18 20.19
C GLY A 548 -46.68 -60.77 19.92
N ASP A 549 -46.68 -60.34 18.66
CA ASP A 549 -46.07 -59.07 18.23
C ASP A 549 -47.01 -57.86 18.43
N ALA A 550 -48.31 -58.12 18.57
CA ALA A 550 -49.30 -57.10 18.89
C ALA A 550 -49.03 -56.42 20.25
N GLN A 551 -48.48 -57.16 21.22
CA GLN A 551 -48.18 -56.64 22.56
C GLN A 551 -46.92 -55.75 22.59
N LEU A 552 -45.99 -55.94 21.65
CA LEU A 552 -44.77 -55.12 21.51
C LEU A 552 -44.95 -53.91 20.58
N ARG A 553 -45.95 -53.95 19.70
CA ARG A 553 -46.26 -52.85 18.77
C ARG A 553 -46.63 -51.54 19.48
N ALA A 554 -47.52 -51.59 20.47
CA ALA A 554 -47.96 -50.39 21.19
C ALA A 554 -46.81 -49.71 21.99
N PRO A 555 -45.96 -50.46 22.73
CA PRO A 555 -44.76 -49.88 23.34
C PRO A 555 -43.77 -49.27 22.34
N LEU A 556 -43.57 -49.89 21.17
CA LEU A 556 -42.68 -49.35 20.14
C LEU A 556 -43.26 -48.05 19.53
N GLN A 557 -44.55 -48.03 19.21
CA GLN A 557 -45.25 -46.83 18.73
C GLN A 557 -45.12 -45.68 19.74
N ALA A 558 -45.41 -45.94 21.01
CA ALA A 558 -45.29 -44.93 22.06
C ALA A 558 -43.84 -44.44 22.26
N SER A 559 -42.85 -45.29 21.96
CA SER A 559 -41.43 -44.90 22.01
C SER A 559 -41.03 -44.07 20.79
N ALA A 560 -41.52 -44.41 19.60
CA ALA A 560 -41.32 -43.64 18.38
C ALA A 560 -42.00 -42.27 18.43
N GLU A 561 -43.23 -42.19 18.96
CA GLU A 561 -43.94 -40.91 19.14
C GLU A 561 -43.18 -40.00 20.10
N ARG A 562 -42.69 -40.53 21.23
CA ARG A 562 -41.83 -39.78 22.17
C ARG A 562 -40.51 -39.34 21.53
N ALA A 563 -39.91 -40.18 20.69
CA ALA A 563 -38.66 -39.83 19.99
C ALA A 563 -38.85 -38.68 19.00
N LEU A 564 -39.89 -38.78 18.17
CA LEU A 564 -40.25 -37.73 17.21
C LEU A 564 -40.69 -36.44 17.93
N GLU A 565 -41.42 -36.53 19.04
CA GLU A 565 -41.82 -35.38 19.83
C GLU A 565 -40.62 -34.69 20.49
N ALA A 566 -39.70 -35.45 21.11
CA ALA A 566 -38.48 -34.89 21.69
C ALA A 566 -37.65 -34.18 20.62
N PHE A 567 -37.41 -34.84 19.49
CA PHE A 567 -36.68 -34.24 18.38
C PHE A 567 -37.35 -32.97 17.84
N ALA A 568 -38.68 -32.93 17.74
CA ALA A 568 -39.38 -31.76 17.21
C ALA A 568 -39.26 -30.50 18.08
N ARG A 569 -38.88 -30.63 19.36
CA ARG A 569 -38.71 -29.49 20.28
C ARG A 569 -37.40 -28.73 20.03
N GLN A 570 -36.26 -29.43 20.06
CA GLN A 570 -34.92 -28.82 19.91
C GLN A 570 -33.91 -29.74 19.20
N GLY A 571 -34.39 -30.59 18.29
CA GLY A 571 -33.55 -31.52 17.55
C GLY A 571 -32.83 -32.53 18.47
N PHE A 572 -31.58 -32.84 18.15
CA PHE A 572 -30.77 -33.80 18.91
C PHE A 572 -30.47 -33.36 20.34
N GLN A 573 -30.48 -32.06 20.63
CA GLN A 573 -30.25 -31.57 22.01
C GLN A 573 -31.34 -32.08 22.96
N SER A 574 -32.61 -31.96 22.57
CA SER A 574 -33.72 -32.47 23.40
C SER A 574 -33.70 -34.00 23.55
N VAL A 575 -33.17 -34.71 22.57
CA VAL A 575 -33.00 -36.17 22.63
C VAL A 575 -31.90 -36.53 23.64
N ALA A 576 -30.76 -35.82 23.60
CA ALA A 576 -29.68 -35.98 24.56
C ALA A 576 -30.15 -35.68 25.99
N ASP A 577 -30.86 -34.56 26.18
CA ASP A 577 -31.42 -34.18 27.48
C ASP A 577 -32.39 -35.24 28.00
N PHE A 578 -33.26 -35.77 27.13
CA PHE A 578 -34.19 -36.84 27.51
C PHE A 578 -33.46 -38.09 28.00
N ILE A 579 -32.41 -38.53 27.31
CA ILE A 579 -31.62 -39.71 27.70
C ILE A 579 -30.88 -39.45 29.02
N GLN A 580 -30.28 -38.26 29.18
CA GLN A 580 -29.54 -37.92 30.40
C GLN A 580 -30.42 -37.93 31.66
N HIS A 581 -31.66 -37.45 31.56
CA HIS A 581 -32.58 -37.37 32.69
C HIS A 581 -33.32 -38.68 32.98
N ASN A 582 -33.58 -39.52 31.98
CA ASN A 582 -34.42 -40.72 32.12
C ASN A 582 -33.65 -42.04 32.11
N VAL A 583 -32.37 -42.06 31.74
CA VAL A 583 -31.56 -43.28 31.63
C VAL A 583 -30.33 -43.21 32.56
N PRO A 584 -30.09 -44.24 33.39
CA PRO A 584 -28.88 -44.35 34.21
C PRO A 584 -27.59 -44.28 33.37
N GLU A 585 -26.53 -43.68 33.92
CA GLU A 585 -25.29 -43.38 33.19
C GLU A 585 -24.68 -44.58 32.46
N ALA A 586 -24.66 -45.75 33.10
CA ALA A 586 -24.12 -46.99 32.54
C ALA A 586 -24.87 -47.51 31.30
N GLU A 587 -26.11 -47.08 31.08
CA GLU A 587 -26.96 -47.54 29.98
C GLU A 587 -27.17 -46.47 28.89
N ARG A 588 -26.68 -45.24 29.08
CA ARG A 588 -26.95 -44.10 28.20
C ARG A 588 -26.50 -44.33 26.76
N GLU A 589 -25.32 -44.87 26.53
CA GLU A 589 -24.79 -45.10 25.17
C GLU A 589 -25.65 -46.12 24.40
N LYS A 590 -25.99 -47.24 25.06
CA LYS A 590 -26.85 -48.28 24.49
C LYS A 590 -28.26 -47.75 24.23
N ALA A 591 -28.82 -47.00 25.18
CA ALA A 591 -30.13 -46.37 25.04
C ALA A 591 -30.15 -45.34 23.91
N ALA A 592 -29.09 -44.53 23.75
CA ALA A 592 -28.94 -43.59 22.65
C ALA A 592 -28.93 -44.29 21.30
N GLY A 593 -28.17 -45.38 21.15
CA GLY A 593 -28.15 -46.17 19.92
C GLY A 593 -29.52 -46.76 19.54
N VAL A 594 -30.31 -47.21 20.52
CA VAL A 594 -31.68 -47.69 20.28
C VAL A 594 -32.61 -46.52 19.92
N PHE A 595 -32.49 -45.40 20.62
CA PHE A 595 -33.32 -44.22 20.40
C PHE A 595 -33.09 -43.62 19.01
N ILE A 596 -31.83 -43.53 18.56
CA ILE A 596 -31.47 -43.06 17.22
C ILE A 596 -32.08 -43.98 16.15
N LYS A 597 -31.99 -45.32 16.31
CA LYS A 597 -32.62 -46.26 15.37
C LYS A 597 -34.14 -46.09 15.29
N ILE A 598 -34.80 -45.89 16.44
CA ILE A 598 -36.25 -45.62 16.49
C ILE A 598 -36.57 -44.28 15.82
N LEU A 599 -35.75 -43.26 16.09
CA LEU A 599 -35.91 -41.93 15.51
C LEU A 599 -35.73 -41.97 13.99
N ASP A 600 -34.68 -42.62 13.47
CA ASP A 600 -34.40 -42.75 12.04
C ASP A 600 -35.56 -43.48 11.32
N GLY A 601 -36.05 -44.58 11.91
CA GLY A 601 -37.21 -45.31 11.37
C GLY A 601 -38.50 -44.49 11.41
N GLY A 602 -38.74 -43.74 12.49
CA GLY A 602 -39.86 -42.81 12.59
C GLY A 602 -39.76 -41.64 11.60
N MET A 603 -38.56 -41.09 11.40
CA MET A 603 -38.29 -40.02 10.44
C MET A 603 -38.48 -40.48 9.00
N TRP A 604 -38.13 -41.74 8.70
CA TRP A 604 -38.39 -42.34 7.41
C TRP A 604 -39.89 -42.36 7.10
N GLU A 605 -40.71 -42.90 8.01
CA GLU A 605 -42.16 -42.92 7.82
C GLU A 605 -42.77 -41.52 7.79
N LEU A 606 -42.23 -40.59 8.58
CA LEU A 606 -42.67 -39.20 8.60
C LEU A 606 -42.42 -38.53 7.24
N TRP A 607 -41.24 -38.74 6.65
CA TRP A 607 -40.91 -38.22 5.33
C TRP A 607 -41.83 -38.80 4.25
N GLN A 608 -42.07 -40.12 4.28
CA GLN A 608 -42.96 -40.78 3.32
C GLN A 608 -44.41 -40.29 3.44
N LEU A 609 -44.94 -40.16 4.66
CA LEU A 609 -46.27 -39.60 4.90
C LEU A 609 -46.38 -38.14 4.46
N ALA A 610 -45.32 -37.34 4.64
CA ALA A 610 -45.29 -35.97 4.16
C ALA A 610 -45.33 -35.92 2.62
N ARG A 611 -44.62 -36.82 1.93
CA ARG A 611 -44.68 -36.95 0.46
C ARG A 611 -46.06 -37.39 -0.01
N GLU A 612 -46.68 -38.35 0.68
CA GLU A 612 -48.04 -38.83 0.39
C GLU A 612 -49.08 -37.70 0.56
N ARG A 613 -48.96 -36.88 1.63
CA ARG A 613 -49.80 -35.69 1.86
C ARG A 613 -49.74 -34.71 0.69
N ASP A 614 -48.55 -34.54 0.11
CA ASP A 614 -48.30 -33.65 -1.03
C ASP A 614 -48.54 -34.36 -2.38
N LYS A 615 -49.09 -35.59 -2.38
CA LYS A 615 -49.41 -36.41 -3.57
C LYS A 615 -48.20 -36.76 -4.43
N LEU A 616 -47.04 -36.94 -3.80
CA LEU A 616 -45.81 -37.35 -4.45
C LEU A 616 -45.58 -38.86 -4.33
N ALA A 617 -44.81 -39.40 -5.27
CA ALA A 617 -44.38 -40.80 -5.21
C ALA A 617 -43.53 -41.05 -3.95
N PRO A 618 -43.65 -42.22 -3.29
CA PRO A 618 -42.83 -42.56 -2.14
C PRO A 618 -41.35 -42.59 -2.54
N SER A 619 -40.48 -42.15 -1.63
CA SER A 619 -39.02 -42.22 -1.84
C SER A 619 -38.54 -43.68 -1.85
N PRO A 620 -37.62 -44.07 -2.74
CA PRO A 620 -37.03 -45.41 -2.76
C PRO A 620 -36.28 -45.74 -1.47
N ALA A 621 -36.48 -46.96 -0.94
CA ALA A 621 -35.78 -47.44 0.25
C ALA A 621 -34.37 -47.96 -0.08
N ASP A 622 -33.49 -47.08 -0.54
CA ASP A 622 -32.09 -47.37 -0.84
C ASP A 622 -31.11 -46.65 0.11
N ARG A 623 -29.81 -46.94 -0.05
CA ARG A 623 -28.76 -46.36 0.79
C ARG A 623 -28.64 -44.84 0.60
N GLU A 624 -28.81 -44.34 -0.61
CA GLU A 624 -28.61 -42.94 -0.95
C GLU A 624 -29.65 -42.05 -0.25
N HIS A 625 -30.93 -42.42 -0.36
CA HIS A 625 -32.02 -41.71 0.30
C HIS A 625 -32.00 -41.87 1.82
N GLY A 626 -31.52 -43.02 2.32
CA GLY A 626 -31.27 -43.22 3.75
C GLY A 626 -30.20 -42.26 4.29
N GLU A 627 -29.07 -42.13 3.59
CA GLU A 627 -28.02 -41.19 3.96
C GLU A 627 -28.45 -39.73 3.78
N TRP A 628 -29.25 -39.41 2.75
CA TRP A 628 -29.84 -38.09 2.58
C TRP A 628 -30.75 -37.75 3.76
N LEU A 629 -31.61 -38.67 4.18
CA LEU A 629 -32.50 -38.48 5.33
C LEU A 629 -31.69 -38.24 6.61
N SER A 630 -30.65 -39.04 6.88
CA SER A 630 -29.79 -38.82 8.05
C SER A 630 -29.14 -37.43 8.02
N ALA A 631 -28.70 -36.95 6.86
CA ALA A 631 -28.18 -35.59 6.70
C ALA A 631 -29.26 -34.52 6.89
N ALA A 632 -30.46 -34.74 6.35
CA ALA A 632 -31.58 -33.82 6.45
C ALA A 632 -32.07 -33.71 7.91
N VAL A 633 -32.12 -34.81 8.66
CA VAL A 633 -32.46 -34.82 10.09
C VAL A 633 -31.44 -33.99 10.89
N ARG A 634 -30.13 -34.14 10.63
CA ARG A 634 -29.11 -33.25 11.24
C ARG A 634 -29.34 -31.79 10.88
N ALA A 635 -29.58 -31.49 9.61
CA ALA A 635 -29.88 -30.14 9.15
C ALA A 635 -31.14 -29.56 9.82
N VAL A 636 -32.18 -30.36 10.06
CA VAL A 636 -33.39 -29.91 10.79
C VAL A 636 -33.06 -29.58 12.24
N SER A 637 -32.20 -30.37 12.90
CA SER A 637 -31.69 -30.07 14.25
C SER A 637 -30.90 -28.75 14.26
N ASP A 638 -30.02 -28.57 13.29
CA ASP A 638 -29.16 -27.38 13.15
C ASP A 638 -29.93 -26.11 12.77
N ALA A 639 -31.09 -26.24 12.11
CA ALA A 639 -31.94 -25.10 11.73
C ALA A 639 -32.39 -24.26 12.94
N ALA A 640 -32.30 -24.80 14.16
CA ALA A 640 -32.56 -24.06 15.41
C ALA A 640 -31.65 -22.83 15.59
N PHE A 641 -30.36 -22.90 15.21
CA PHE A 641 -29.46 -21.73 15.32
C PHE A 641 -29.66 -20.73 14.18
N TYR A 642 -30.12 -21.18 13.00
CA TYR A 642 -30.41 -20.29 11.87
C TYR A 642 -31.49 -19.27 12.25
N ASN A 643 -32.52 -19.71 12.98
CA ASN A 643 -33.55 -18.91 13.64
C ASN A 643 -34.13 -17.74 12.80
N ALA A 644 -34.17 -17.90 11.47
CA ALA A 644 -34.90 -17.03 10.57
C ALA A 644 -36.34 -17.56 10.41
N PRO A 645 -37.35 -16.70 10.25
CA PRO A 645 -38.72 -17.11 9.95
C PRO A 645 -38.88 -17.61 8.50
N VAL A 646 -37.93 -17.28 7.61
CA VAL A 646 -37.93 -17.63 6.18
C VAL A 646 -36.52 -17.94 5.71
N LEU A 647 -36.39 -18.88 4.77
CA LEU A 647 -35.22 -19.08 3.93
C LEU A 647 -35.53 -18.48 2.55
N LEU A 648 -34.72 -17.51 2.11
CA LEU A 648 -34.86 -16.87 0.80
C LEU A 648 -33.89 -17.51 -0.19
N MET A 649 -34.44 -18.06 -1.28
CA MET A 649 -33.69 -18.66 -2.39
C MET A 649 -33.86 -17.82 -3.66
N LEU A 650 -32.81 -17.66 -4.46
CA LEU A 650 -32.86 -16.88 -5.70
C LEU A 650 -33.54 -17.66 -6.81
N ASP A 651 -34.51 -17.03 -7.47
CA ASP A 651 -35.15 -17.52 -8.70
C ASP A 651 -34.48 -16.88 -9.92
N SER A 652 -34.41 -15.55 -9.96
CA SER A 652 -33.81 -14.79 -11.06
C SER A 652 -33.34 -13.40 -10.61
N PHE A 653 -32.49 -12.75 -11.41
CA PHE A 653 -31.96 -11.43 -11.09
C PHE A 653 -31.69 -10.56 -12.33
N GLU A 654 -31.76 -9.24 -12.15
CA GLU A 654 -31.22 -8.22 -13.07
C GLU A 654 -30.01 -7.60 -12.37
N GLN A 655 -28.80 -7.98 -12.80
CA GLN A 655 -27.57 -7.47 -12.18
C GLN A 655 -27.35 -6.02 -12.58
N ARG A 656 -27.11 -5.16 -11.59
CA ARG A 656 -26.68 -3.77 -11.77
C ARG A 656 -25.43 -3.55 -10.94
N GLN A 657 -24.36 -3.09 -11.57
CA GLN A 657 -23.11 -2.83 -10.87
C GLN A 657 -22.95 -1.34 -10.59
N ALA A 658 -22.13 -1.01 -9.60
CA ALA A 658 -21.67 0.34 -9.34
C ALA A 658 -20.15 0.37 -9.34
N SER A 659 -19.58 1.45 -9.88
CA SER A 659 -18.15 1.72 -9.76
C SER A 659 -17.92 2.75 -8.66
N VAL A 660 -16.94 2.47 -7.81
CA VAL A 660 -16.43 3.44 -6.85
C VAL A 660 -15.15 4.03 -7.41
N PHE A 661 -15.22 5.32 -7.73
CA PHE A 661 -14.11 6.09 -8.25
C PHE A 661 -13.47 6.91 -7.15
N GLN A 662 -12.16 6.78 -6.95
CA GLN A 662 -11.42 7.72 -6.13
C GLN A 662 -11.02 8.92 -7.00
N VAL A 663 -11.58 10.09 -6.69
CA VAL A 663 -11.36 11.35 -7.39
C VAL A 663 -10.38 12.20 -6.59
N THR A 664 -9.23 12.50 -7.17
CA THR A 664 -8.14 13.21 -6.48
C THR A 664 -7.66 14.42 -7.27
N ARG A 665 -7.59 15.58 -6.62
CA ARG A 665 -6.93 16.79 -7.14
C ARG A 665 -5.68 17.05 -6.31
N ALA A 666 -4.51 16.94 -6.94
CA ALA A 666 -3.21 17.01 -6.27
C ALA A 666 -2.24 17.93 -7.04
N PRO A 667 -2.35 19.27 -6.91
CA PRO A 667 -1.47 20.21 -7.59
C PRO A 667 -0.01 20.15 -7.09
N GLY A 668 0.21 19.69 -5.86
CA GLY A 668 1.52 19.55 -5.23
C GLY A 668 2.40 18.48 -5.89
N LYS A 669 1.82 17.46 -6.50
CA LYS A 669 2.53 16.37 -7.22
C LYS A 669 3.62 16.88 -8.16
N ASN A 670 3.30 17.85 -9.02
CA ASN A 670 4.27 18.39 -9.97
C ASN A 670 5.37 19.22 -9.29
N ILE A 671 5.03 19.88 -8.19
CA ILE A 671 5.98 20.64 -7.36
C ILE A 671 6.95 19.66 -6.69
N VAL A 672 6.47 18.55 -6.15
CA VAL A 672 7.32 17.50 -5.57
C VAL A 672 8.28 16.94 -6.61
N TYR A 673 7.82 16.63 -7.83
CA TYR A 673 8.72 16.14 -8.89
C TYR A 673 9.80 17.16 -9.27
N LEU A 674 9.45 18.45 -9.34
CA LEU A 674 10.44 19.50 -9.53
C LEU A 674 11.47 19.50 -8.39
N GLY A 675 11.02 19.34 -7.15
CA GLY A 675 11.88 19.20 -5.99
C GLY A 675 12.82 17.98 -6.10
N CYS A 676 12.31 16.81 -6.49
CA CYS A 676 13.12 15.61 -6.72
C CYS A 676 14.19 15.86 -7.80
N LEU A 677 13.83 16.50 -8.91
CA LEU A 677 14.78 16.87 -9.96
C LEU A 677 15.88 17.80 -9.44
N LEU A 678 15.51 18.84 -8.68
CA LEU A 678 16.46 19.76 -8.05
C LEU A 678 17.37 19.04 -7.05
N LEU A 679 16.86 18.05 -6.31
CA LEU A 679 17.65 17.26 -5.37
C LEU A 679 18.70 16.45 -6.12
N VAL A 680 18.31 15.75 -7.20
CA VAL A 680 19.22 14.99 -8.05
C VAL A 680 20.31 15.92 -8.60
N ILE A 681 19.93 17.02 -9.26
CA ILE A 681 20.89 17.99 -9.81
C ILE A 681 21.81 18.54 -8.70
N GLY A 682 21.25 18.85 -7.53
CA GLY A 682 21.98 19.40 -6.39
C GLY A 682 23.04 18.45 -5.85
N VAL A 683 22.65 17.20 -5.57
CA VAL A 683 23.52 16.13 -5.09
C VAL A 683 24.61 15.82 -6.13
N PHE A 684 24.25 15.60 -7.40
CA PHE A 684 25.23 15.35 -8.47
C PHE A 684 26.23 16.50 -8.62
N SER A 685 25.75 17.74 -8.61
CA SER A 685 26.63 18.92 -8.68
C SER A 685 27.59 18.99 -7.50
N MET A 686 27.15 18.65 -6.29
CA MET A 686 27.98 18.68 -5.10
C MET A 686 29.02 17.55 -5.05
N PHE A 687 28.71 16.37 -5.57
CA PHE A 687 29.61 15.21 -5.60
C PHE A 687 30.63 15.26 -6.75
N TYR A 688 30.20 15.63 -7.96
CA TYR A 688 31.03 15.53 -9.17
C TYR A 688 31.74 16.84 -9.57
N ILE A 689 31.13 18.00 -9.32
CA ILE A 689 31.77 19.28 -9.64
C ILE A 689 32.65 19.67 -8.46
N ARG A 690 33.97 19.77 -8.64
CA ARG A 690 34.90 20.19 -7.57
C ARG A 690 35.40 21.61 -7.84
N GLU A 691 35.32 22.47 -6.82
CA GLU A 691 35.91 23.80 -6.89
C GLU A 691 37.43 23.68 -6.73
N ARG A 692 38.16 24.09 -7.77
CA ARG A 692 39.63 24.08 -7.83
C ARG A 692 40.14 25.49 -8.03
N ARG A 693 41.15 25.87 -7.26
CA ARG A 693 41.82 27.17 -7.33
C ARG A 693 43.31 26.98 -7.54
N VAL A 694 43.87 27.73 -8.47
CA VAL A 694 45.29 27.74 -8.81
C VAL A 694 45.77 29.18 -8.75
N TRP A 695 46.88 29.40 -8.08
CA TRP A 695 47.57 30.68 -8.03
C TRP A 695 48.97 30.51 -8.61
N CYS A 696 49.38 31.39 -9.51
CA CYS A 696 50.74 31.45 -10.04
C CYS A 696 51.31 32.83 -9.81
N TRP A 697 52.35 32.93 -8.99
CA TRP A 697 53.10 34.16 -8.74
C TRP A 697 54.34 34.17 -9.63
N VAL A 698 54.49 35.19 -10.45
CA VAL A 698 55.58 35.34 -11.41
C VAL A 698 56.39 36.59 -11.03
N ALA A 699 57.69 36.43 -10.80
CA ALA A 699 58.60 37.51 -10.45
C ALA A 699 59.85 37.50 -11.34
N PRO A 700 60.60 38.59 -11.47
CA PRO A 700 61.91 38.58 -12.10
C PRO A 700 62.86 37.65 -11.31
N GLY A 701 63.61 36.80 -12.02
CA GLY A 701 64.64 35.93 -11.46
C GLY A 701 66.00 36.60 -11.40
N ALA A 702 66.93 36.04 -10.63
CA ALA A 702 68.25 36.64 -10.38
C ALA A 702 69.12 36.79 -11.64
N ASN A 703 68.90 35.97 -12.67
CA ASN A 703 69.68 35.91 -13.90
C ASN A 703 69.01 36.61 -15.10
N GLY A 704 68.05 37.52 -14.87
CA GLY A 704 67.30 38.22 -15.94
C GLY A 704 66.14 37.43 -16.55
N GLY A 705 65.99 36.14 -16.18
CA GLY A 705 64.83 35.31 -16.47
C GLY A 705 63.65 35.54 -15.52
N GLY A 706 62.67 34.64 -15.49
CA GLY A 706 61.49 34.72 -14.63
C GLY A 706 61.39 33.56 -13.64
N ARG A 707 60.92 33.87 -12.43
CA ARG A 707 60.62 32.94 -11.34
C ARG A 707 59.12 32.71 -11.26
N LEU A 708 58.70 31.46 -11.09
CA LEU A 708 57.30 31.05 -10.97
C LEU A 708 57.10 30.27 -9.67
N LEU A 709 56.14 30.70 -8.86
CA LEU A 709 55.62 29.98 -7.70
C LEU A 709 54.15 29.65 -7.94
N MET A 710 53.82 28.37 -8.12
CA MET A 710 52.44 27.90 -8.25
C MET A 710 51.97 27.22 -6.97
N ALA A 711 50.75 27.52 -6.55
CA ALA A 711 50.04 26.80 -5.50
C ALA A 711 48.64 26.41 -5.96
N MET A 712 48.16 25.24 -5.53
CA MET A 712 46.81 24.76 -5.86
C MET A 712 46.03 24.38 -4.59
N SER A 713 44.72 24.60 -4.62
CA SER A 713 43.80 24.22 -3.55
C SER A 713 42.48 23.70 -4.12
N ALA A 714 41.90 22.73 -3.42
CA ALA A 714 40.56 22.18 -3.69
C ALA A 714 39.78 22.03 -2.39
N THR A 715 38.45 22.08 -2.49
CA THR A 715 37.54 21.93 -1.33
C THR A 715 37.55 20.53 -0.71
N ARG A 716 37.93 19.49 -1.47
CA ARG A 716 38.19 18.13 -0.96
C ARG A 716 39.53 17.63 -1.53
N ARG A 717 40.42 17.14 -0.66
CA ARG A 717 41.68 16.49 -1.04
C ARG A 717 41.42 15.00 -1.27
N SER A 718 41.65 14.52 -2.48
CA SER A 718 41.48 13.13 -2.89
C SER A 718 42.70 12.68 -3.70
N LEU A 719 42.88 11.37 -3.91
CA LEU A 719 43.98 10.85 -4.75
C LEU A 719 44.00 11.45 -6.17
N ASP A 720 42.82 11.74 -6.74
CA ASP A 720 42.72 12.44 -8.03
C ASP A 720 43.34 13.84 -8.03
N PHE A 721 43.28 14.56 -6.89
CA PHE A 721 43.81 15.91 -6.76
C PHE A 721 45.34 15.93 -6.85
N GLU A 722 46.01 14.94 -6.27
CA GLU A 722 47.47 14.80 -6.37
C GLU A 722 47.92 14.56 -7.82
N ARG A 723 47.23 13.65 -8.52
CA ARG A 723 47.49 13.37 -9.94
C ARG A 723 47.24 14.61 -10.80
N GLU A 724 46.17 15.33 -10.53
CA GLU A 724 45.82 16.57 -11.23
C GLU A 724 46.86 17.66 -10.98
N PHE A 725 47.29 17.85 -9.73
CA PHE A 725 48.34 18.80 -9.36
C PHE A 725 49.66 18.47 -10.06
N ALA A 726 50.08 17.20 -10.05
CA ALA A 726 51.30 16.75 -10.73
C ALA A 726 51.20 16.99 -12.25
N THR A 727 50.05 16.67 -12.85
CA THR A 727 49.81 16.88 -14.30
C THR A 727 49.85 18.36 -14.66
N LEU A 728 49.13 19.20 -13.91
CA LEU A 728 49.07 20.64 -14.17
C LEU A 728 50.44 21.31 -13.94
N SER A 729 51.15 20.89 -12.88
CA SER A 729 52.51 21.35 -12.58
C SER A 729 53.49 20.99 -13.69
N GLY A 730 53.47 19.75 -14.17
CA GLY A 730 54.33 19.30 -15.27
C GLY A 730 54.03 20.01 -16.59
N GLN A 731 52.76 20.29 -16.87
CA GLN A 731 52.38 21.05 -18.07
C GLN A 731 52.73 22.53 -17.97
N LEU A 732 52.61 23.11 -16.78
CA LEU A 732 53.02 24.49 -16.55
C LEU A 732 54.54 24.63 -16.66
N ALA A 733 55.30 23.67 -16.12
CA ALA A 733 56.74 23.56 -16.31
C ALA A 733 57.12 23.45 -17.80
N GLY A 734 56.47 22.57 -18.57
CA GLY A 734 56.68 22.42 -20.01
C GLY A 734 56.31 23.68 -20.81
N ALA A 735 55.20 24.34 -20.48
CA ALA A 735 54.76 25.54 -21.17
C ALA A 735 55.65 26.76 -20.89
N THR A 736 56.16 26.89 -19.67
CA THR A 736 56.93 28.06 -19.20
C THR A 736 58.44 27.85 -19.26
N GLY A 737 58.92 26.62 -19.51
CA GLY A 737 60.35 26.30 -19.51
C GLY A 737 60.99 26.39 -18.11
N ILE A 738 60.19 26.41 -17.05
CA ILE A 738 60.65 26.49 -15.66
C ILE A 738 60.66 25.09 -15.07
N ALA A 739 61.84 24.61 -14.65
CA ALA A 739 61.97 23.34 -13.94
C ALA A 739 61.35 23.48 -12.54
N ALA A 740 60.14 22.95 -12.37
CA ALA A 740 59.41 22.97 -11.12
C ALA A 740 59.99 21.93 -10.15
N HIS A 741 60.64 22.38 -9.07
CA HIS A 741 61.02 21.48 -7.98
C HIS A 741 59.90 21.48 -6.91
N PRO A 742 59.35 20.32 -6.52
CA PRO A 742 58.48 20.26 -5.36
C PRO A 742 59.28 20.69 -4.12
N ALA A 743 58.70 21.54 -3.28
CA ALA A 743 59.37 21.97 -2.06
C ALA A 743 59.70 20.76 -1.17
N GLU A 744 60.87 20.77 -0.51
CA GLU A 744 61.29 19.70 0.40
C GLU A 744 60.17 19.33 1.39
N GLY A 745 59.83 18.04 1.44
CA GLY A 745 58.78 17.48 2.30
C GLY A 745 57.60 16.81 1.60
N VAL A 746 57.54 16.78 0.25
CA VAL A 746 56.56 15.97 -0.49
C VAL A 746 57.17 14.59 -0.79
N HIS A 747 56.61 13.52 -0.20
CA HIS A 747 57.00 12.16 -0.55
C HIS A 747 56.89 11.96 -2.07
N ARG A 748 57.99 11.56 -2.72
CA ARG A 748 57.97 11.07 -4.10
C ARG A 748 57.00 9.90 -4.16
N VAL A 749 55.88 10.07 -4.86
CA VAL A 749 55.15 8.90 -5.40
C VAL A 749 56.10 8.27 -6.41
N GLY A 750 56.44 7.00 -6.17
CA GLY A 750 57.49 6.26 -6.85
C GLY A 750 57.43 6.38 -8.38
N SER A 751 58.61 6.48 -8.98
CA SER A 751 58.82 6.26 -10.40
C SER A 751 58.25 4.91 -10.82
N ALA A 752 57.91 4.80 -12.10
CA ALA A 752 57.33 3.63 -12.77
C ALA A 752 58.23 2.36 -12.82
N GLY A 753 58.91 2.01 -11.72
CA GLY A 753 59.76 0.82 -11.57
C GLY A 753 59.31 -0.16 -10.49
N ASP A 754 58.42 0.22 -9.55
CA ASP A 754 58.04 -0.64 -8.41
C ASP A 754 56.69 -1.37 -8.58
N ALA A 755 56.14 -1.41 -9.79
CA ALA A 755 54.89 -2.14 -10.07
C ALA A 755 55.07 -3.68 -10.19
N ALA A 756 56.26 -4.23 -9.90
CA ALA A 756 56.57 -5.64 -10.10
C ALA A 756 56.89 -6.46 -8.83
N SER A 757 56.89 -5.88 -7.62
CA SER A 757 57.32 -6.61 -6.41
C SER A 757 56.30 -6.71 -5.26
N VAL A 758 55.07 -6.22 -5.43
CA VAL A 758 54.01 -6.32 -4.39
C VAL A 758 52.86 -7.28 -4.77
N ALA A 759 52.99 -8.03 -5.86
CA ALA A 759 52.00 -9.04 -6.26
C ALA A 759 52.18 -10.42 -5.59
N GLY A 760 53.06 -10.55 -4.58
CA GLY A 760 53.49 -11.86 -4.06
C GLY A 760 53.19 -12.19 -2.59
N ALA A 761 52.50 -11.33 -1.83
CA ALA A 761 52.35 -11.54 -0.38
C ALA A 761 50.97 -11.13 0.16
N ALA A 762 49.91 -11.82 -0.29
CA ALA A 762 48.62 -11.87 0.40
C ALA A 762 47.81 -13.10 -0.04
N SER A 763 48.37 -14.30 0.09
CA SER A 763 47.63 -15.56 0.00
C SER A 763 48.21 -16.59 0.97
N ALA A 764 47.69 -16.65 2.20
CA ALA A 764 47.58 -17.87 3.04
C ALA A 764 47.14 -17.54 4.48
N GLY A 765 46.11 -18.26 4.96
CA GLY A 765 45.82 -18.55 6.38
C GLY A 765 44.91 -17.53 7.09
N GLU A 766 43.58 -17.62 7.00
CA GLU A 766 42.65 -18.50 7.75
C GLU A 766 42.74 -18.40 9.28
N THR A 767 41.63 -18.03 9.94
CA THR A 767 40.84 -18.93 10.83
C THR A 767 39.75 -18.19 11.65
N GLY A 768 38.54 -18.79 11.68
CA GLY A 768 37.51 -18.70 12.73
C GLY A 768 36.56 -17.49 12.69
N SER A 769 35.24 -17.54 12.94
CA SER A 769 34.17 -18.56 13.07
C SER A 769 32.92 -17.80 13.61
N ALA A 770 31.71 -18.28 13.25
CA ALA A 770 30.35 -17.96 13.75
C ALA A 770 29.66 -16.69 13.16
N ALA A 771 28.74 -16.79 12.18
CA ALA A 771 27.35 -17.35 12.15
C ALA A 771 26.32 -16.43 12.84
N GLY A 772 25.13 -16.09 12.30
CA GLY A 772 24.37 -16.33 11.07
C GLY A 772 23.35 -15.16 10.94
N ASP A 773 22.31 -15.08 10.10
CA ASP A 773 21.71 -15.92 9.06
C ASP A 773 20.60 -15.02 8.45
N ALA A 774 20.58 -14.77 7.14
CA ALA A 774 19.40 -14.26 6.41
C ALA A 774 19.63 -14.37 4.91
N ALA A 775 18.94 -15.33 4.29
CA ALA A 775 18.95 -15.62 2.87
C ALA A 775 18.16 -14.58 2.03
N PRO A 776 18.60 -14.26 0.79
CA PRO A 776 17.86 -13.44 -0.16
C PRO A 776 17.16 -14.26 -1.27
N ALA A 777 16.14 -13.64 -1.87
CA ALA A 777 15.34 -14.12 -3.00
C ALA A 777 16.12 -14.19 -4.34
N PRO A 778 15.68 -15.05 -5.29
CA PRO A 778 16.39 -15.28 -6.56
C PRO A 778 15.97 -14.29 -7.66
N ALA A 779 16.95 -13.89 -8.46
CA ALA A 779 16.79 -13.12 -9.68
C ALA A 779 16.77 -14.04 -10.92
N ALA A 780 16.10 -13.52 -11.95
CA ALA A 780 15.76 -14.11 -13.24
C ALA A 780 16.92 -14.76 -14.03
N SER A 781 16.58 -15.80 -14.81
CA SER A 781 17.35 -16.28 -15.96
C SER A 781 16.64 -15.90 -17.28
N PRO A 782 17.37 -15.57 -18.36
CA PRO A 782 16.84 -15.38 -19.69
C PRO A 782 16.88 -16.67 -20.52
N ALA A 783 16.11 -16.68 -21.59
CA ALA A 783 15.90 -17.80 -22.51
C ALA A 783 16.90 -17.86 -23.70
N ALA A 784 16.91 -19.05 -24.33
CA ALA A 784 17.22 -19.40 -25.76
C ALA A 784 18.40 -20.41 -25.96
N PRO A 785 18.57 -21.07 -27.13
CA PRO A 785 17.75 -22.19 -27.66
C PRO A 785 18.56 -23.40 -28.26
N SER A 786 17.83 -24.45 -28.65
CA SER A 786 18.02 -25.43 -29.78
C SER A 786 19.21 -26.41 -29.92
N ASP A 787 18.85 -27.59 -30.45
CA ASP A 787 19.62 -28.68 -31.11
C ASP A 787 20.53 -29.57 -30.22
N GLY A 788 20.64 -30.89 -30.38
CA GLY A 788 20.12 -31.88 -31.33
C GLY A 788 21.02 -33.13 -31.30
N THR A 789 20.41 -34.32 -31.29
CA THR A 789 20.90 -35.64 -31.78
C THR A 789 21.92 -36.52 -31.02
N ALA A 790 21.64 -37.84 -31.19
CA ALA A 790 22.44 -39.07 -30.99
C ALA A 790 22.58 -39.60 -29.55
N GLY A 791 22.33 -40.88 -29.23
CA GLY A 791 22.08 -42.07 -30.04
C GLY A 791 22.77 -43.29 -29.42
N ALA A 792 21.98 -44.25 -28.95
CA ALA A 792 22.28 -45.68 -28.71
C ALA A 792 23.30 -46.09 -27.62
N VAL A 793 22.93 -47.05 -26.77
CA VAL A 793 23.29 -48.48 -26.85
C VAL A 793 22.84 -49.18 -25.54
N ASN A 794 21.99 -50.21 -25.69
CA ASN A 794 21.74 -51.32 -24.76
C ASN A 794 22.68 -52.48 -25.21
N PRO A 795 23.09 -53.51 -24.42
CA PRO A 795 22.16 -54.39 -23.70
C PRO A 795 22.69 -55.10 -22.42
N ALA A 796 21.80 -55.78 -21.68
CA ALA A 796 21.84 -57.23 -21.39
C ALA A 796 21.37 -57.66 -19.98
N GLY A 797 20.45 -58.66 -19.96
CA GLY A 797 20.27 -59.71 -18.94
C GLY A 797 19.41 -59.36 -17.72
N GLY A 798 18.42 -60.14 -17.27
CA GLY A 798 17.91 -61.46 -17.65
C GLY A 798 17.28 -62.15 -16.42
N ASN A 799 16.14 -62.85 -16.61
CA ASN A 799 15.46 -63.82 -15.73
C ASN A 799 14.86 -63.32 -14.38
N ARG A 800 13.72 -63.77 -13.85
CA ARG A 800 12.92 -65.02 -13.95
C ARG A 800 11.50 -64.70 -13.43
N ALA A 801 10.43 -65.03 -14.16
CA ALA A 801 9.52 -66.18 -13.97
C ALA A 801 8.53 -66.11 -12.78
N GLY A 802 7.23 -66.12 -13.13
CA GLY A 802 6.08 -66.31 -12.23
C GLY A 802 4.74 -66.06 -12.96
N ALA A 803 4.30 -67.04 -13.76
CA ALA A 803 2.93 -67.17 -14.29
C ALA A 803 1.96 -67.47 -13.11
N GLU A 804 0.63 -67.25 -13.15
CA GLU A 804 -0.33 -67.79 -14.13
C GLU A 804 -1.76 -67.24 -13.85
N SER A 805 -2.50 -66.90 -14.93
CA SER A 805 -3.98 -66.95 -15.15
C SER A 805 -4.96 -66.27 -14.16
N ALA A 806 -6.13 -65.73 -14.50
CA ALA A 806 -6.89 -65.51 -15.73
C ALA A 806 -8.07 -64.53 -15.41
N ASP A 807 -8.58 -63.89 -16.46
CA ASP A 807 -9.96 -63.39 -16.66
C ASP A 807 -10.65 -62.43 -15.67
N GLY A 808 -10.83 -61.19 -16.15
CA GLY A 808 -12.18 -60.65 -16.44
C GLY A 808 -12.85 -59.73 -15.42
N LYS A 809 -13.15 -58.49 -15.87
CA LYS A 809 -13.98 -57.42 -15.26
C LYS A 809 -13.25 -56.65 -14.13
N HIS A 810 -13.21 -55.31 -14.05
CA HIS A 810 -14.12 -54.24 -14.50
C HIS A 810 -13.33 -52.99 -14.92
#